data_AF-U7QFF3-F1
#
_entry.id   AF-U7QFF3-F1
#
_cell.length_a   1.000
_cell.length_b   1.000
_cell.length_c   1.000
_cell.angle_alpha   90.00
_cell.angle_beta   90.00
_cell.angle_gamma   90.00
#
_symmetry.space_group_name_H-M   'P 1'
#
loop_
_entity.id
_entity.type
_entity.pdbx_description
1 polymer ?
#
loop_
_entity_poly.entity_id
_entity_poly.type
_entity_poly.pdbx_seq_one_letter_code
_entity_poly.pdbx_strand_id
1 'polypeptide(L)'
;MATVFTETFETDGNGTRYTTSIPEFTDGFSDFFIRTDGSNIISSYNVFNSEGSFYFAAQDIDGEGAASQQTLTFSGIDITGFTNLNLSTLLAEDDASDGNQDWDAPDFVSFEYQIDSSGFTNLLAIENDGSTFNSAPFRDTDFDGTGDGTEVTEVFSTFSGAIAGTGSILDLRITFDLDSGDEDIAIDNIQITGDSGGGGGGTTLSIAATDANKTEGDAGTTPFTFTVTRSGDTTGTTSVDFAVSGDADAADFGGTLPSGTVNFADGETSQVVTVDVSGDTDSEPDENFTVTLSNPSGDETITTASANGTIENDDGVAITPIYDIQGARQTSPFVTVDFNNLPANTFSITGDSVATTGIVTAVDSNGFYLQDPIGDGDIATSDALFVFTGSNPNVSVGDALQVEGTVAEFFPGDTDTRNLPTTQISSPTITTLSTGNAVPDAVIIGSGGRVPPTENIDDDAFASFDPTTDGIDFFESLEAMRVTAQDTVAIAPTNRFGEIFTVVDNGVGATGISDRGTLNISPDDFNPEKVQIDEDSGVFDFDFPTVDTGDSLGDVTGVISYSFGNFEIIPTEDFTSNITSANLQPEVSSIVGSSDQLTVASYNVLNLDPNDNDGDTDVADGRFDTIASQIINNLNTPDVIGLQEVQDNNGSVNDGTVAADQTLQTLIDAIADAGGPEYEFIDNTFITDGASGGQPGGNIRTAFLYNPARVDLVEGSVQPIGDQSSGSAFEGARLPLVADFEFNGQEVTVISNHFSSKGGSAPILGIEQPFDERQEDVTVNGSLDERQAQANAVNDFVANTLNADPDANIVALGDFNEFEFVSPLEILEQNLTNLTETLPENERYSFIFQGNSQSLDHILVSDSLDEGAEFDVVQVNSEFAETEQRASDHDPLVARLTLETPVVEPNIIEGTRNADNITGTRNPDFITGNNGDDTINGRGDNDTIEGGRGGDDIRGAAGDDVLAADRVDRFDDFDGTFSRLRGGSGDDTIFGGSKDDIINGQADDDLLLGKGGHDLIIGNAGDDTLNGGVGNDTLRGGDGTDTADYSDLVIKGVFGTVAGLDINLDRGRASHSSTNNALTWMDVVTNVENVLGTQRNDRLIGDEKDNLLDGQGEVGRNDRQTTFEGLDGTTYNVTADVVEYQGNLADFSLAGTADNFTVTGSNTGTDTLTDIEFLKFDDGVFATSDLF
;
A
#
# COMPACT_ATOMS: atom_id res chain seq x y z
N MET A 1 -7.72 -42.79 77.90
CA MET A 1 -8.86 -43.41 77.18
C MET A 1 -8.62 -43.17 75.68
N ALA A 2 -9.45 -43.73 74.81
CA ALA A 2 -9.54 -43.30 73.41
C ALA A 2 -10.96 -43.59 72.93
N THR A 3 -11.86 -42.63 73.09
CA THR A 3 -13.05 -42.55 72.22
C THR A 3 -12.56 -41.87 70.96
N VAL A 4 -12.70 -42.55 69.82
CA VAL A 4 -12.21 -42.09 68.52
C VAL A 4 -13.37 -42.22 67.54
N PHE A 5 -13.64 -41.14 66.83
CA PHE A 5 -14.34 -41.13 65.56
C PHE A 5 -13.28 -40.70 64.54
N THR A 6 -13.17 -41.39 63.41
CA THR A 6 -12.08 -41.23 62.43
C THR A 6 -12.61 -41.59 61.06
N GLU A 7 -12.47 -40.67 60.11
CA GLU A 7 -12.59 -40.90 58.68
C GLU A 7 -11.33 -40.34 57.97
N THR A 8 -11.30 -40.42 56.65
CA THR A 8 -10.23 -39.86 55.80
C THR A 8 -10.87 -39.07 54.66
N PHE A 9 -10.40 -37.84 54.41
CA PHE A 9 -10.79 -37.06 53.24
C PHE A 9 -10.47 -37.82 51.95
N GLU A 10 -11.39 -37.79 50.98
CA GLU A 10 -11.10 -38.16 49.59
C GLU A 10 -10.78 -36.89 48.77
N THR A 11 -9.97 -37.06 47.72
CA THR A 11 -9.65 -36.04 46.72
C THR A 11 -10.21 -36.47 45.37
N ASP A 12 -10.63 -35.52 44.53
CA ASP A 12 -11.29 -35.79 43.24
C ASP A 12 -10.35 -36.33 42.13
N GLY A 13 -9.04 -36.19 42.33
CA GLY A 13 -7.99 -36.54 41.38
C GLY A 13 -7.12 -35.36 40.95
N ASN A 14 -7.56 -34.12 41.21
CA ASN A 14 -6.86 -32.87 40.86
C ASN A 14 -6.26 -32.13 42.08
N GLY A 15 -6.23 -32.78 43.25
CA GLY A 15 -5.58 -32.26 44.47
C GLY A 15 -6.49 -31.45 45.40
N THR A 16 -7.64 -30.98 44.93
CA THR A 16 -8.64 -30.31 45.77
C THR A 16 -9.29 -31.31 46.73
N ARG A 17 -9.41 -30.93 48.01
CA ARG A 17 -10.17 -31.68 49.02
C ARG A 17 -11.60 -31.13 49.06
N TYR A 18 -12.59 -32.02 48.98
CA TYR A 18 -14.01 -31.63 49.05
C TYR A 18 -14.77 -32.47 50.08
N THR A 19 -15.70 -31.86 50.81
CA THR A 19 -16.78 -32.59 51.48
C THR A 19 -17.94 -32.81 50.50
N THR A 20 -18.06 -34.03 49.96
CA THR A 20 -18.77 -34.26 48.69
C THR A 20 -20.30 -34.19 48.73
N SER A 21 -20.89 -33.80 47.60
CA SER A 21 -22.35 -33.81 47.37
C SER A 21 -22.86 -35.10 46.71
N ILE A 22 -22.83 -36.22 47.46
CA ILE A 22 -23.76 -37.39 47.45
C ILE A 22 -24.50 -37.65 46.10
N PRO A 23 -24.32 -38.81 45.40
CA PRO A 23 -24.73 -40.11 45.97
C PRO A 23 -24.07 -41.42 45.44
N GLU A 24 -23.65 -42.32 46.34
CA GLU A 24 -24.26 -43.68 46.44
C GLU A 24 -24.07 -44.26 47.87
N PHE A 25 -24.77 -45.35 48.21
CA PHE A 25 -24.98 -45.78 49.61
C PHE A 25 -24.40 -47.16 49.98
N THR A 26 -24.20 -47.35 51.29
CA THR A 26 -24.21 -48.60 52.10
C THR A 26 -22.92 -49.41 52.30
N ASP A 27 -22.29 -49.21 53.45
CA ASP A 27 -22.26 -50.26 54.49
C ASP A 27 -22.86 -49.80 55.85
N GLY A 28 -22.71 -48.50 56.15
CA GLY A 28 -23.67 -47.66 56.86
C GLY A 28 -23.71 -47.81 58.39
N PHE A 29 -22.80 -47.13 59.10
CA PHE A 29 -22.92 -46.74 60.51
C PHE A 29 -21.96 -45.56 60.92
N SER A 30 -22.52 -44.33 61.03
CA SER A 30 -22.34 -43.15 62.04
C SER A 30 -21.22 -42.20 61.39
N ASP A 31 -21.69 -41.01 60.97
CA ASP A 31 -21.04 -39.73 60.65
C ASP A 31 -22.04 -38.58 60.99
N PHE A 32 -21.64 -37.30 60.91
CA PHE A 32 -22.41 -36.13 61.40
C PHE A 32 -22.01 -34.83 60.70
N PHE A 33 -22.95 -34.07 60.12
CA PHE A 33 -22.65 -32.89 59.29
C PHE A 33 -23.60 -31.70 59.55
N ILE A 34 -23.14 -30.47 59.29
CA ILE A 34 -23.95 -29.25 59.12
C ILE A 34 -23.32 -28.49 57.93
N ARG A 35 -24.14 -27.81 57.13
CA ARG A 35 -23.82 -27.33 55.77
C ARG A 35 -24.85 -26.29 55.30
N THR A 36 -24.50 -25.28 54.49
CA THR A 36 -25.40 -24.76 53.42
C THR A 36 -24.72 -23.93 52.31
N ASP A 37 -24.48 -24.52 51.14
CA ASP A 37 -25.32 -24.19 49.96
C ASP A 37 -26.47 -25.19 49.69
N GLY A 38 -27.51 -24.73 48.96
CA GLY A 38 -28.79 -25.40 48.74
C GLY A 38 -28.78 -26.53 47.69
N SER A 39 -29.31 -27.72 48.02
CA SER A 39 -30.75 -27.83 48.29
C SER A 39 -31.22 -29.26 48.65
N ASN A 40 -32.43 -29.37 49.21
CA ASN A 40 -33.22 -30.62 49.39
C ASN A 40 -32.86 -31.59 50.53
N ILE A 41 -32.21 -31.16 51.63
CA ILE A 41 -32.03 -31.99 52.85
C ILE A 41 -32.90 -31.47 54.02
N ILE A 42 -33.23 -32.34 54.99
CA ILE A 42 -34.23 -32.11 56.05
C ILE A 42 -33.70 -32.59 57.43
N SER A 43 -33.93 -31.79 58.47
CA SER A 43 -33.45 -31.99 59.84
C SER A 43 -34.16 -33.08 60.68
N SER A 44 -33.41 -33.76 61.56
CA SER A 44 -33.66 -33.84 63.04
C SER A 44 -32.75 -34.84 63.79
N TYR A 45 -32.17 -34.43 64.93
CA TYR A 45 -31.25 -35.22 65.78
C TYR A 45 -31.85 -36.55 66.25
N ASN A 46 -31.01 -37.56 66.59
CA ASN A 46 -31.05 -38.26 67.90
C ASN A 46 -29.89 -39.26 68.13
N VAL A 47 -29.77 -39.74 69.38
CA VAL A 47 -28.74 -40.67 69.90
C VAL A 47 -29.40 -41.59 70.98
N PHE A 48 -28.85 -42.67 71.55
CA PHE A 48 -27.48 -43.15 71.83
C PHE A 48 -27.43 -44.71 71.85
N ASN A 49 -26.24 -45.29 72.11
CA ASN A 49 -25.95 -46.59 72.76
C ASN A 49 -25.66 -47.86 71.92
N SER A 50 -25.50 -49.01 72.59
CA SER A 50 -24.34 -49.92 72.45
C SER A 50 -24.40 -50.99 71.35
N GLU A 51 -25.35 -50.89 70.42
CA GLU A 51 -25.49 -51.81 69.27
C GLU A 51 -25.70 -51.06 67.94
N GLY A 52 -25.65 -49.72 67.94
CA GLY A 52 -25.76 -48.84 66.78
C GLY A 52 -27.20 -48.41 66.39
N SER A 53 -27.41 -47.33 65.61
CA SER A 53 -26.42 -46.35 65.10
C SER A 53 -27.04 -45.15 64.29
N PHE A 54 -26.62 -43.89 64.59
CA PHE A 54 -26.78 -42.60 63.83
C PHE A 54 -28.21 -42.04 63.51
N TYR A 55 -28.48 -40.82 62.97
CA TYR A 55 -27.73 -39.71 62.28
C TYR A 55 -28.28 -38.29 62.63
N PHE A 56 -27.63 -37.19 62.20
CA PHE A 56 -28.22 -35.82 62.09
C PHE A 56 -27.52 -34.89 61.07
N ALA A 57 -28.27 -33.92 60.52
CA ALA A 57 -27.75 -32.65 59.99
C ALA A 57 -28.69 -31.45 60.23
N ALA A 58 -28.10 -30.25 60.41
CA ALA A 58 -28.77 -28.94 60.44
C ALA A 58 -28.46 -28.13 59.17
N GLN A 59 -28.98 -26.90 59.11
CA GLN A 59 -29.29 -26.15 57.89
C GLN A 59 -29.85 -24.76 58.26
N ASP A 60 -29.58 -23.71 57.49
CA ASP A 60 -30.59 -22.65 57.27
C ASP A 60 -31.10 -22.65 55.80
N ILE A 61 -32.09 -21.84 55.47
CA ILE A 61 -32.78 -21.88 54.17
C ILE A 61 -33.16 -20.47 53.68
N ASP A 62 -32.71 -20.13 52.48
CA ASP A 62 -33.24 -19.10 51.57
C ASP A 62 -33.46 -17.67 52.12
N GLY A 63 -32.63 -17.24 53.08
CA GLY A 63 -32.14 -15.85 53.19
C GLY A 63 -32.91 -14.86 54.06
N GLU A 64 -32.17 -13.87 54.58
CA GLU A 64 -32.66 -12.73 55.39
C GLU A 64 -33.48 -13.11 56.65
N GLY A 65 -32.93 -14.05 57.43
CA GLY A 65 -33.37 -14.40 58.79
C GLY A 65 -32.24 -14.21 59.81
N ALA A 66 -32.56 -13.80 61.04
CA ALA A 66 -31.51 -13.49 62.04
C ALA A 66 -31.05 -14.74 62.82
N ALA A 67 -29.73 -14.97 62.80
CA ALA A 67 -28.87 -15.79 63.67
C ALA A 67 -29.52 -16.52 64.85
N SER A 68 -29.20 -17.80 65.03
CA SER A 68 -29.55 -18.53 66.26
C SER A 68 -28.51 -19.55 66.71
N GLN A 69 -27.82 -19.23 67.81
CA GLN A 69 -26.85 -20.07 68.52
C GLN A 69 -27.25 -21.56 68.59
N GLN A 70 -26.41 -22.41 68.00
CA GLN A 70 -26.54 -23.87 68.05
C GLN A 70 -25.63 -24.46 69.12
N THR A 71 -25.98 -25.65 69.63
CA THR A 71 -25.20 -26.30 70.70
C THR A 71 -25.29 -27.82 70.63
N LEU A 72 -24.14 -28.47 70.41
CA LEU A 72 -23.92 -29.91 70.53
C LEU A 72 -23.45 -30.24 71.95
N THR A 73 -23.87 -31.36 72.55
CA THR A 73 -23.40 -31.78 73.87
C THR A 73 -23.31 -33.30 73.98
N PHE A 74 -22.10 -33.78 74.27
CA PHE A 74 -21.77 -35.15 74.64
C PHE A 74 -21.77 -35.26 76.18
N SER A 75 -22.25 -36.37 76.75
CA SER A 75 -22.32 -36.53 78.21
C SER A 75 -22.21 -37.98 78.64
N GLY A 76 -21.66 -38.22 79.83
CA GLY A 76 -21.54 -39.56 80.41
C GLY A 76 -20.26 -40.31 80.04
N ILE A 77 -19.19 -39.63 79.61
CA ILE A 77 -17.93 -40.27 79.18
C ILE A 77 -17.16 -40.76 80.42
N ASP A 78 -17.02 -42.08 80.59
CA ASP A 78 -16.39 -42.68 81.77
C ASP A 78 -14.85 -42.58 81.74
N ILE A 79 -14.33 -41.58 82.44
CA ILE A 79 -12.90 -41.29 82.59
C ILE A 79 -12.27 -41.97 83.82
N THR A 80 -12.99 -42.87 84.50
CA THR A 80 -12.57 -43.44 85.80
C THR A 80 -11.23 -44.18 85.70
N GLY A 81 -10.20 -43.63 86.35
CA GLY A 81 -8.86 -44.23 86.41
C GLY A 81 -7.86 -43.74 85.37
N PHE A 82 -8.26 -42.79 84.53
CA PHE A 82 -7.35 -42.04 83.66
C PHE A 82 -6.90 -40.72 84.32
N THR A 83 -5.74 -40.21 83.89
CA THR A 83 -5.19 -38.89 84.26
C THR A 83 -4.64 -38.20 83.03
N ASN A 84 -4.32 -36.90 83.11
CA ASN A 84 -3.80 -36.11 81.98
C ASN A 84 -4.72 -36.21 80.75
N LEU A 85 -6.01 -35.90 80.96
CA LEU A 85 -7.01 -35.92 79.90
C LEU A 85 -6.75 -34.79 78.90
N ASN A 86 -6.98 -35.05 77.63
CA ASN A 86 -6.83 -34.09 76.54
C ASN A 86 -7.89 -34.39 75.47
N LEU A 87 -8.43 -33.34 74.87
CA LEU A 87 -9.28 -33.40 73.68
C LEU A 87 -8.43 -32.98 72.48
N SER A 88 -8.53 -33.69 71.37
CA SER A 88 -8.12 -33.20 70.05
C SER A 88 -9.26 -33.30 69.05
N THR A 89 -9.24 -32.48 67.99
CA THR A 89 -10.20 -32.51 66.89
C THR A 89 -9.59 -31.86 65.64
N LEU A 90 -10.01 -32.26 64.45
CA LEU A 90 -9.84 -31.48 63.22
C LEU A 90 -10.94 -30.41 63.11
N LEU A 91 -10.62 -29.32 62.42
CA LEU A 91 -11.50 -28.25 61.99
C LEU A 91 -11.17 -27.94 60.52
N ALA A 92 -12.13 -27.46 59.73
CA ALA A 92 -11.88 -26.89 58.39
C ALA A 92 -12.94 -25.83 58.04
N GLU A 93 -12.53 -24.86 57.23
CA GLU A 93 -13.40 -23.97 56.42
C GLU A 93 -13.35 -24.43 54.95
N ASP A 94 -14.37 -24.11 54.14
CA ASP A 94 -14.36 -24.36 52.68
C ASP A 94 -14.05 -23.04 51.95
N ASP A 95 -13.09 -23.04 51.01
CA ASP A 95 -12.69 -21.88 50.21
C ASP A 95 -12.95 -22.19 48.72
N ALA A 96 -14.23 -22.15 48.36
CA ALA A 96 -14.75 -22.67 47.09
C ALA A 96 -14.53 -21.75 45.87
N SER A 97 -13.44 -20.99 45.83
CA SER A 97 -12.88 -20.30 44.65
C SER A 97 -13.71 -19.19 43.97
N ASP A 98 -14.89 -18.83 44.46
CA ASP A 98 -15.76 -17.81 43.82
C ASP A 98 -15.40 -16.36 44.17
N GLY A 99 -14.62 -16.16 45.24
CA GLY A 99 -14.11 -14.87 45.69
C GLY A 99 -15.01 -14.09 46.66
N ASN A 100 -16.07 -14.71 47.20
CA ASN A 100 -16.86 -14.14 48.29
C ASN A 100 -16.18 -14.37 49.67
N GLN A 101 -16.72 -13.79 50.74
CA GLN A 101 -16.20 -13.92 52.11
C GLN A 101 -17.20 -14.68 52.99
N ASP A 102 -16.76 -15.80 53.58
CA ASP A 102 -17.65 -16.82 54.19
C ASP A 102 -17.48 -17.04 55.71
N TRP A 103 -16.71 -16.16 56.38
CA TRP A 103 -16.72 -16.07 57.83
C TRP A 103 -16.69 -14.59 58.22
N ASP A 104 -17.78 -14.08 58.80
CA ASP A 104 -17.98 -12.65 59.05
C ASP A 104 -17.98 -12.33 60.56
N ALA A 105 -18.13 -11.06 60.95
CA ALA A 105 -18.13 -10.66 62.36
C ALA A 105 -19.51 -10.23 62.87
N PRO A 106 -20.09 -11.00 63.82
CA PRO A 106 -19.39 -11.39 65.04
C PRO A 106 -19.37 -12.90 65.31
N ASP A 107 -19.07 -13.71 64.29
CA ASP A 107 -19.21 -15.16 64.38
C ASP A 107 -18.27 -15.84 65.38
N PHE A 108 -18.77 -16.91 66.01
CA PHE A 108 -18.17 -17.51 67.19
C PHE A 108 -18.33 -19.03 67.30
N VAL A 109 -17.22 -19.73 67.59
CA VAL A 109 -17.21 -21.17 67.92
C VAL A 109 -16.50 -21.42 69.24
N SER A 110 -17.06 -22.28 70.11
CA SER A 110 -16.44 -22.60 71.41
C SER A 110 -16.66 -24.03 71.87
N PHE A 111 -15.68 -24.52 72.64
CA PHE A 111 -15.66 -25.84 73.26
C PHE A 111 -15.70 -25.69 74.78
N GLU A 112 -16.64 -26.33 75.48
CA GLU A 112 -16.74 -26.34 76.94
C GLU A 112 -16.76 -27.77 77.51
N TYR A 113 -16.16 -28.01 78.68
CA TYR A 113 -16.23 -29.32 79.36
C TYR A 113 -16.63 -29.20 80.84
N GLN A 114 -17.17 -30.28 81.41
CA GLN A 114 -17.33 -30.45 82.87
C GLN A 114 -17.01 -31.86 83.33
N ILE A 115 -16.54 -32.01 84.57
CA ILE A 115 -16.26 -33.33 85.19
C ILE A 115 -17.15 -33.52 86.42
N ASP A 116 -17.76 -34.71 86.54
CA ASP A 116 -18.69 -35.09 87.62
C ASP A 116 -19.78 -34.04 87.90
N SER A 117 -20.27 -33.38 86.83
CA SER A 117 -21.23 -32.27 86.85
C SER A 117 -20.79 -31.04 87.67
N SER A 118 -19.51 -30.68 87.59
CA SER A 118 -18.92 -29.49 88.24
C SER A 118 -19.47 -28.13 87.77
N GLY A 119 -20.12 -28.09 86.61
CA GLY A 119 -20.33 -26.89 85.81
C GLY A 119 -19.31 -26.81 84.68
N PHE A 120 -19.76 -26.32 83.52
CA PHE A 120 -18.96 -26.21 82.30
C PHE A 120 -17.89 -25.12 82.39
N THR A 121 -16.79 -25.35 81.69
CA THR A 121 -15.56 -24.54 81.63
C THR A 121 -15.06 -24.55 80.18
N ASN A 122 -14.77 -23.37 79.60
CA ASN A 122 -14.19 -23.28 78.26
C ASN A 122 -12.87 -24.05 78.15
N LEU A 123 -12.61 -24.56 76.95
CA LEU A 123 -11.39 -25.23 76.52
C LEU A 123 -10.79 -24.58 75.25
N LEU A 124 -11.64 -23.92 74.45
CA LEU A 124 -11.30 -23.08 73.30
C LEU A 124 -12.49 -22.13 73.02
N ALA A 125 -12.20 -20.92 72.54
CA ALA A 125 -13.20 -19.95 72.10
C ALA A 125 -12.60 -19.06 70.97
N ILE A 126 -13.20 -19.10 69.78
CA ILE A 126 -12.75 -18.37 68.58
C ILE A 126 -13.84 -17.37 68.19
N GLU A 127 -13.49 -16.07 68.09
CA GLU A 127 -14.38 -14.95 67.73
C GLU A 127 -13.74 -14.18 66.55
N ASN A 128 -14.50 -13.97 65.45
CA ASN A 128 -14.06 -13.15 64.31
C ASN A 128 -14.14 -11.65 64.66
N ASP A 129 -13.11 -10.88 64.31
CA ASP A 129 -12.95 -9.47 64.72
C ASP A 129 -13.44 -8.43 63.68
N GLY A 130 -13.72 -8.86 62.45
CA GLY A 130 -14.47 -8.08 61.45
C GLY A 130 -13.63 -7.10 60.64
N SER A 131 -12.54 -7.56 60.03
CA SER A 131 -11.76 -6.79 59.07
C SER A 131 -11.33 -7.61 57.85
N THR A 132 -11.33 -6.97 56.67
CA THR A 132 -11.49 -7.68 55.38
C THR A 132 -10.18 -7.92 54.61
N PHE A 133 -10.17 -9.05 53.88
CA PHE A 133 -9.14 -9.57 52.96
C PHE A 133 -7.78 -10.04 53.53
N ASN A 134 -7.55 -11.35 53.37
CA ASN A 134 -6.27 -12.06 53.14
C ASN A 134 -5.08 -11.87 54.11
N SER A 135 -5.25 -11.37 55.34
CA SER A 135 -4.41 -11.80 56.49
C SER A 135 -4.88 -11.25 57.84
N ALA A 136 -5.70 -12.06 58.54
CA ALA A 136 -5.99 -12.05 59.99
C ALA A 136 -6.22 -10.68 60.70
N PRO A 137 -7.34 -10.56 61.41
CA PRO A 137 -7.21 -10.76 62.86
C PRO A 137 -8.33 -11.60 63.49
N PHE A 138 -7.93 -12.63 64.23
CA PHE A 138 -8.76 -13.27 65.26
C PHE A 138 -8.34 -12.80 66.66
N ARG A 139 -9.20 -12.98 67.65
CA ARG A 139 -8.89 -12.69 69.06
C ARG A 139 -8.90 -13.94 69.95
N ASP A 140 -7.73 -14.27 70.51
CA ASP A 140 -7.67 -14.93 71.82
C ASP A 140 -8.42 -14.05 72.83
N THR A 141 -9.42 -14.64 73.49
CA THR A 141 -10.21 -13.99 74.55
C THR A 141 -10.07 -14.66 75.92
N ASP A 142 -9.43 -15.84 76.03
CA ASP A 142 -9.34 -16.62 77.28
C ASP A 142 -7.92 -16.84 77.85
N PHE A 143 -6.89 -16.35 77.16
CA PHE A 143 -5.52 -16.12 77.65
C PHE A 143 -4.73 -17.39 77.99
N ASP A 144 -4.76 -18.41 77.14
CA ASP A 144 -3.92 -19.61 77.30
C ASP A 144 -2.41 -19.32 77.07
N GLY A 145 -2.11 -18.40 76.15
CA GLY A 145 -0.77 -17.92 75.82
C GLY A 145 -0.49 -17.74 74.32
N THR A 146 -1.37 -18.23 73.45
CA THR A 146 -1.26 -18.15 71.98
C THR A 146 -2.11 -16.98 71.46
N GLY A 147 -1.48 -16.04 70.76
CA GLY A 147 -2.05 -14.72 70.44
C GLY A 147 -1.30 -14.08 69.27
N ASP A 148 -1.05 -14.89 68.25
CA ASP A 148 -0.08 -14.70 67.19
C ASP A 148 -0.66 -15.13 65.83
N GLY A 149 -1.60 -14.32 65.32
CA GLY A 149 -2.15 -14.49 63.98
C GLY A 149 -1.13 -14.18 62.88
N THR A 150 -0.57 -15.24 62.29
CA THR A 150 -0.21 -15.38 60.86
C THR A 150 -0.19 -16.89 60.58
N GLU A 151 -0.75 -17.32 59.43
CA GLU A 151 -0.98 -18.72 59.04
C GLU A 151 -1.99 -19.48 59.92
N VAL A 152 -3.27 -19.28 59.61
CA VAL A 152 -4.41 -20.07 60.12
C VAL A 152 -4.46 -21.48 59.50
N THR A 153 -3.71 -21.70 58.40
CA THR A 153 -3.56 -22.96 57.67
C THR A 153 -3.08 -24.16 58.50
N GLU A 154 -2.34 -23.97 59.59
CA GLU A 154 -2.01 -25.08 60.51
C GLU A 154 -3.12 -25.37 61.54
N VAL A 155 -3.98 -24.40 61.88
CA VAL A 155 -5.03 -24.59 62.91
C VAL A 155 -6.19 -25.42 62.37
N PHE A 156 -6.50 -25.31 61.07
CA PHE A 156 -7.38 -26.21 60.33
C PHE A 156 -6.75 -27.60 60.03
N SER A 157 -5.81 -28.06 60.88
CA SER A 157 -5.18 -29.37 60.74
C SER A 157 -5.04 -30.19 62.03
N THR A 158 -5.23 -29.61 63.24
CA THR A 158 -5.62 -30.27 64.52
C THR A 158 -5.62 -29.24 65.68
N PHE A 159 -6.76 -29.06 66.36
CA PHE A 159 -6.79 -28.49 67.71
C PHE A 159 -6.46 -29.56 68.76
N SER A 160 -5.77 -29.19 69.86
CA SER A 160 -5.60 -30.05 71.04
C SER A 160 -5.59 -29.27 72.37
N GLY A 161 -6.58 -29.52 73.23
CA GLY A 161 -6.79 -28.85 74.52
C GLY A 161 -6.70 -29.78 75.74
N ALA A 162 -5.94 -29.39 76.76
CA ALA A 162 -5.77 -30.18 77.99
C ALA A 162 -6.96 -30.05 78.96
N ILE A 163 -7.70 -31.14 79.19
CA ILE A 163 -8.87 -31.19 80.08
C ILE A 163 -8.39 -31.22 81.54
N ALA A 164 -8.38 -30.06 82.19
CA ALA A 164 -7.91 -29.92 83.57
C ALA A 164 -8.92 -30.51 84.58
N GLY A 165 -8.67 -31.74 85.04
CA GLY A 165 -9.40 -32.37 86.14
C GLY A 165 -9.13 -33.87 86.29
N THR A 166 -9.72 -34.48 87.32
CA THR A 166 -9.76 -35.94 87.52
C THR A 166 -11.07 -36.32 88.20
N GLY A 167 -11.83 -37.25 87.64
CA GLY A 167 -13.15 -37.64 88.14
C GLY A 167 -13.58 -39.02 87.62
N SER A 168 -14.89 -39.27 87.60
CA SER A 168 -15.47 -40.47 86.98
C SER A 168 -16.15 -40.21 85.64
N ILE A 169 -16.86 -39.10 85.49
CA ILE A 169 -17.61 -38.76 84.27
C ILE A 169 -17.16 -37.41 83.71
N LEU A 170 -16.99 -37.35 82.40
CA LEU A 170 -16.76 -36.14 81.61
C LEU A 170 -17.97 -35.88 80.69
N ASP A 171 -18.38 -34.61 80.60
CA ASP A 171 -19.32 -34.11 79.61
C ASP A 171 -18.62 -33.00 78.79
N LEU A 172 -18.87 -32.94 77.48
CA LEU A 172 -18.29 -31.98 76.52
C LEU A 172 -19.43 -31.28 75.76
N ARG A 173 -19.28 -29.99 75.46
CA ARG A 173 -20.18 -29.17 74.66
C ARG A 173 -19.39 -28.45 73.58
N ILE A 174 -20.02 -28.25 72.42
CA ILE A 174 -19.56 -27.37 71.36
C ILE A 174 -20.72 -26.42 71.03
N THR A 175 -20.44 -25.13 70.93
CA THR A 175 -21.42 -24.06 70.68
C THR A 175 -20.98 -23.24 69.48
N PHE A 176 -21.91 -22.97 68.57
CA PHE A 176 -21.72 -22.18 67.36
C PHE A 176 -22.71 -21.01 67.39
N ASP A 177 -22.27 -19.80 67.07
CA ASP A 177 -23.10 -18.61 66.90
C ASP A 177 -22.60 -17.94 65.60
N LEU A 178 -23.27 -18.23 64.48
CA LEU A 178 -22.97 -17.72 63.14
C LEU A 178 -24.13 -16.81 62.68
N ASP A 179 -23.87 -15.78 61.87
CA ASP A 179 -24.80 -14.66 61.70
C ASP A 179 -25.87 -14.80 60.58
N SER A 180 -25.61 -14.50 59.31
CA SER A 180 -26.57 -14.67 58.19
C SER A 180 -25.99 -14.48 56.77
N GLY A 181 -25.08 -15.36 56.35
CA GLY A 181 -24.68 -15.57 54.95
C GLY A 181 -24.79 -17.04 54.56
N ASP A 182 -23.75 -17.60 53.92
CA ASP A 182 -23.69 -19.00 53.44
C ASP A 182 -22.65 -19.85 54.22
N GLU A 183 -22.20 -19.36 55.40
CA GLU A 183 -21.08 -19.87 56.24
C GLU A 183 -20.95 -21.41 56.39
N ASP A 184 -19.89 -22.02 55.80
CA ASP A 184 -19.61 -23.47 55.88
C ASP A 184 -18.36 -23.83 56.75
N ILE A 185 -18.60 -24.41 57.95
CA ILE A 185 -17.56 -24.87 58.90
C ILE A 185 -17.70 -26.37 59.25
N ALA A 186 -16.61 -27.13 59.07
CA ALA A 186 -16.53 -28.57 59.40
C ALA A 186 -15.75 -28.88 60.69
N ILE A 187 -16.15 -29.94 61.40
CA ILE A 187 -15.44 -30.50 62.57
C ILE A 187 -15.38 -32.04 62.45
N ASP A 188 -14.19 -32.61 62.55
CA ASP A 188 -13.94 -34.06 62.46
C ASP A 188 -12.97 -34.54 63.56
N ASN A 189 -12.83 -35.85 63.74
CA ASN A 189 -11.75 -36.48 64.52
C ASN A 189 -11.71 -36.12 66.03
N ILE A 190 -12.89 -35.81 66.62
CA ILE A 190 -13.09 -35.54 68.06
C ILE A 190 -12.60 -36.75 68.90
N GLN A 191 -11.41 -36.63 69.48
CA GLN A 191 -10.74 -37.68 70.25
C GLN A 191 -10.45 -37.24 71.68
N ILE A 192 -10.84 -38.05 72.67
CA ILE A 192 -10.49 -37.81 74.09
C ILE A 192 -9.46 -38.84 74.56
N THR A 193 -8.23 -38.37 74.77
CA THR A 193 -7.08 -39.15 75.22
C THR A 193 -6.88 -39.08 76.74
N GLY A 194 -5.95 -39.88 77.26
CA GLY A 194 -5.50 -39.76 78.66
C GLY A 194 -4.79 -41.00 79.20
N ASP A 195 -3.80 -40.77 80.05
CA ASP A 195 -2.89 -41.79 80.60
C ASP A 195 -3.62 -42.82 81.47
N SER A 196 -3.36 -44.10 81.20
CA SER A 196 -3.91 -45.19 82.01
C SER A 196 -3.09 -45.44 83.28
N GLY A 197 -3.76 -45.43 84.44
CA GLY A 197 -3.16 -45.53 85.77
C GLY A 197 -2.56 -46.89 86.17
N GLY A 198 -1.85 -47.60 85.28
CA GLY A 198 -0.79 -48.54 85.68
C GLY A 198 -0.79 -49.97 85.10
N GLY A 199 0.10 -50.19 84.13
CA GLY A 199 1.19 -51.16 84.30
C GLY A 199 0.98 -52.61 83.81
N GLY A 200 1.52 -52.91 82.63
CA GLY A 200 1.83 -54.25 82.14
C GLY A 200 2.80 -54.19 80.96
N GLY A 201 4.07 -54.53 81.16
CA GLY A 201 5.10 -54.42 80.11
C GLY A 201 5.07 -55.59 79.14
N GLY A 202 4.60 -55.35 77.91
CA GLY A 202 4.87 -56.20 76.75
C GLY A 202 6.00 -55.60 75.89
N THR A 203 6.46 -56.35 74.89
CA THR A 203 7.39 -55.86 73.87
C THR A 203 6.65 -54.99 72.85
N THR A 204 7.24 -53.86 72.44
CA THR A 204 6.71 -53.00 71.37
C THR A 204 7.74 -52.71 70.30
N LEU A 205 7.27 -52.39 69.09
CA LEU A 205 8.09 -52.06 67.91
C LEU A 205 7.57 -50.79 67.24
N SER A 206 8.47 -49.89 66.83
CA SER A 206 8.14 -48.67 66.10
C SER A 206 9.20 -48.37 65.05
N ILE A 207 8.81 -47.93 63.86
CA ILE A 207 9.74 -47.37 62.86
C ILE A 207 9.74 -45.84 62.90
N ALA A 208 10.86 -45.23 62.51
CA ALA A 208 10.99 -43.81 62.21
C ALA A 208 12.01 -43.62 61.09
N ALA A 209 11.79 -42.64 60.23
CA ALA A 209 12.81 -42.15 59.29
C ALA A 209 13.98 -41.56 60.09
N THR A 210 15.22 -41.80 59.63
CA THR A 210 16.43 -41.29 60.31
C THR A 210 17.43 -40.62 59.38
N ASP A 211 17.42 -40.95 58.08
CA ASP A 211 18.25 -40.35 57.04
C ASP A 211 17.64 -40.77 55.68
N ALA A 212 16.49 -40.18 55.32
CA ALA A 212 15.58 -40.70 54.28
C ALA A 212 14.85 -39.63 53.43
N ASN A 213 15.31 -38.38 53.46
CA ASN A 213 14.97 -37.34 52.48
C ASN A 213 16.30 -36.93 51.86
N LYS A 214 16.49 -37.28 50.59
CA LYS A 214 17.77 -37.17 49.88
C LYS A 214 17.56 -37.26 48.38
N THR A 215 18.55 -36.78 47.65
CA THR A 215 18.76 -37.13 46.25
C THR A 215 19.36 -38.52 46.05
N GLU A 216 19.25 -39.08 44.85
CA GLU A 216 19.73 -40.43 44.54
C GLU A 216 21.06 -40.49 43.78
N GLY A 217 21.29 -39.56 42.84
CA GLY A 217 22.55 -39.29 42.15
C GLY A 217 22.91 -40.20 40.97
N ASP A 218 23.69 -39.66 40.03
CA ASP A 218 23.89 -40.04 38.60
C ASP A 218 24.09 -41.54 38.25
N ALA A 219 24.42 -42.38 39.25
CA ALA A 219 24.65 -43.82 39.08
C ALA A 219 24.83 -44.55 40.42
N GLY A 220 23.99 -45.57 40.65
CA GLY A 220 24.34 -46.73 41.48
C GLY A 220 23.28 -47.09 42.50
N THR A 221 23.52 -46.77 43.77
CA THR A 221 22.50 -46.86 44.83
C THR A 221 22.80 -45.91 45.99
N THR A 222 21.81 -45.11 46.40
CA THR A 222 21.89 -44.26 47.58
C THR A 222 21.11 -44.87 48.76
N PRO A 223 21.71 -45.00 49.97
CA PRO A 223 21.08 -45.68 51.10
C PRO A 223 20.20 -44.72 51.93
N PHE A 224 18.89 -44.94 51.89
CA PHE A 224 17.89 -44.31 52.75
C PHE A 224 17.72 -45.16 54.03
N THR A 225 17.72 -44.54 55.21
CA THR A 225 17.75 -45.31 56.48
C THR A 225 16.64 -44.97 57.46
N PHE A 226 16.04 -46.04 57.97
CA PHE A 226 14.91 -46.04 58.89
C PHE A 226 15.27 -46.86 60.13
N THR A 227 15.05 -46.32 61.32
CA THR A 227 15.39 -47.01 62.57
C THR A 227 14.15 -47.66 63.19
N VAL A 228 14.17 -49.00 63.24
CA VAL A 228 13.16 -49.79 63.94
C VAL A 228 13.59 -49.98 65.40
N THR A 229 12.82 -49.43 66.32
CA THR A 229 13.09 -49.43 67.77
C THR A 229 12.24 -50.50 68.48
N ARG A 230 12.89 -51.37 69.25
CA ARG A 230 12.27 -52.35 70.14
C ARG A 230 12.27 -51.83 71.58
N SER A 231 11.09 -51.65 72.16
CA SER A 231 10.88 -51.18 73.52
C SER A 231 10.13 -52.22 74.39
N GLY A 232 10.05 -51.97 75.69
CA GLY A 232 9.36 -52.87 76.63
C GLY A 232 10.24 -54.05 77.09
N ASP A 233 9.77 -55.29 76.90
CA ASP A 233 10.56 -56.48 77.20
C ASP A 233 11.53 -56.81 76.05
N THR A 234 12.82 -56.60 76.28
CA THR A 234 13.88 -56.89 75.30
C THR A 234 14.41 -58.32 75.39
N THR A 235 13.88 -59.18 76.27
CA THR A 235 14.37 -60.56 76.40
C THR A 235 13.92 -61.45 75.24
N GLY A 236 14.76 -62.42 74.87
CA GLY A 236 14.55 -63.28 73.72
C GLY A 236 14.73 -62.58 72.37
N THR A 237 14.77 -63.37 71.30
CA THR A 237 14.80 -62.90 69.91
C THR A 237 13.38 -62.60 69.42
N THR A 238 13.21 -61.57 68.61
CA THR A 238 11.97 -61.31 67.87
C THR A 238 12.27 -60.78 66.47
N SER A 239 11.31 -60.84 65.56
CA SER A 239 11.42 -60.26 64.21
C SER A 239 10.12 -59.56 63.78
N VAL A 240 10.23 -58.70 62.78
CA VAL A 240 9.12 -57.99 62.14
C VAL A 240 9.44 -57.82 60.66
N ASP A 241 8.46 -58.01 59.79
CA ASP A 241 8.62 -57.79 58.35
C ASP A 241 8.51 -56.30 58.02
N PHE A 242 9.13 -55.86 56.92
CA PHE A 242 8.93 -54.54 56.33
C PHE A 242 8.69 -54.67 54.82
N ALA A 243 7.95 -53.72 54.25
CA ALA A 243 7.79 -53.52 52.82
C ALA A 243 7.75 -52.03 52.48
N VAL A 244 8.24 -51.68 51.29
CA VAL A 244 8.14 -50.35 50.69
C VAL A 244 6.90 -50.28 49.80
N SER A 245 6.24 -49.12 49.79
CA SER A 245 5.17 -48.74 48.86
C SER A 245 4.99 -47.23 48.90
N GLY A 246 4.73 -46.59 47.76
CA GLY A 246 4.44 -45.16 47.69
C GLY A 246 4.03 -44.75 46.29
N ASP A 247 4.42 -43.53 45.93
CA ASP A 247 4.37 -43.03 44.56
C ASP A 247 5.49 -43.69 43.75
N ALA A 248 6.70 -43.78 44.35
CA ALA A 248 7.86 -44.48 43.82
C ALA A 248 7.57 -45.95 43.47
N ASP A 249 8.03 -46.35 42.29
CA ASP A 249 7.70 -47.56 41.55
C ASP A 249 8.54 -48.77 42.04
N ALA A 250 9.07 -49.55 41.12
CA ALA A 250 9.98 -50.65 41.33
C ALA A 250 11.31 -50.40 40.61
N ALA A 251 11.39 -49.45 39.68
CA ALA A 251 12.55 -49.16 38.84
C ALA A 251 13.72 -48.59 39.66
N ASP A 252 13.43 -47.48 40.32
CA ASP A 252 14.08 -46.75 41.44
C ASP A 252 14.54 -47.64 42.61
N PHE A 253 14.10 -48.91 42.69
CA PHE A 253 14.63 -49.92 43.62
C PHE A 253 15.26 -51.16 42.93
N GLY A 254 15.71 -51.02 41.68
CA GLY A 254 16.41 -52.06 40.93
C GLY A 254 15.50 -53.12 40.28
N GLY A 255 14.24 -52.78 40.04
CA GLY A 255 13.22 -53.60 39.39
C GLY A 255 12.26 -54.35 40.34
N THR A 256 12.32 -54.13 41.66
CA THR A 256 11.33 -54.64 42.63
C THR A 256 11.28 -53.82 43.93
N LEU A 257 10.08 -53.36 44.33
CA LEU A 257 9.81 -52.74 45.64
C LEU A 257 10.46 -53.50 46.82
N PRO A 258 11.32 -52.87 47.65
CA PRO A 258 12.06 -53.54 48.71
C PRO A 258 11.19 -54.08 49.83
N SER A 259 11.53 -55.28 50.30
CA SER A 259 10.89 -55.91 51.46
C SER A 259 11.83 -56.91 52.14
N GLY A 260 11.59 -57.19 53.41
CA GLY A 260 12.43 -58.10 54.19
C GLY A 260 11.99 -58.27 55.63
N THR A 261 12.82 -58.92 56.45
CA THR A 261 12.52 -59.21 57.86
C THR A 261 13.62 -58.67 58.77
N VAL A 262 13.27 -57.67 59.59
CA VAL A 262 14.13 -57.12 60.64
C VAL A 262 14.19 -58.10 61.81
N ASN A 263 15.38 -58.42 62.31
CA ASN A 263 15.59 -59.42 63.36
C ASN A 263 16.32 -58.80 64.56
N PHE A 264 15.74 -58.90 65.76
CA PHE A 264 16.29 -58.43 67.03
C PHE A 264 16.85 -59.58 67.86
N ALA A 265 18.07 -59.42 68.36
CA ALA A 265 18.67 -60.32 69.33
C ALA A 265 18.12 -60.14 70.77
N ASP A 266 18.48 -61.08 71.65
CA ASP A 266 18.21 -60.99 73.10
C ASP A 266 18.92 -59.76 73.70
N GLY A 267 18.13 -58.81 74.19
CA GLY A 267 18.58 -57.53 74.74
C GLY A 267 18.76 -56.39 73.71
N GLU A 268 18.41 -56.59 72.45
CA GLU A 268 18.60 -55.60 71.38
C GLU A 268 17.40 -54.65 71.26
N THR A 269 17.66 -53.34 71.22
CA THR A 269 16.65 -52.27 71.29
C THR A 269 16.43 -51.50 69.98
N SER A 270 17.27 -51.72 68.97
CA SER A 270 17.24 -50.93 67.73
C SER A 270 17.89 -51.71 66.60
N GLN A 271 17.25 -51.71 65.43
CA GLN A 271 17.80 -52.18 64.15
C GLN A 271 17.60 -51.10 63.10
N VAL A 272 18.45 -51.08 62.08
CA VAL A 272 18.33 -50.15 60.94
C VAL A 272 17.84 -50.95 59.74
N VAL A 273 16.77 -50.48 59.11
CA VAL A 273 16.39 -50.83 57.75
C VAL A 273 17.09 -49.84 56.83
N THR A 274 17.82 -50.36 55.84
CA THR A 274 18.29 -49.58 54.70
C THR A 274 17.42 -49.96 53.51
N VAL A 275 16.91 -48.93 52.85
CA VAL A 275 16.31 -49.00 51.53
C VAL A 275 17.35 -48.39 50.59
N ASP A 276 17.86 -49.19 49.66
CA ASP A 276 18.82 -48.71 48.66
C ASP A 276 18.01 -48.26 47.43
N VAL A 277 17.88 -46.94 47.24
CA VAL A 277 17.31 -46.29 46.05
C VAL A 277 18.36 -46.31 44.94
N SER A 278 17.98 -46.36 43.67
CA SER A 278 18.81 -46.86 42.55
C SER A 278 19.16 -45.80 41.51
N GLY A 279 19.74 -44.69 41.94
CA GLY A 279 20.02 -43.53 41.08
C GLY A 279 20.59 -43.85 39.69
N ASP A 280 19.96 -43.23 38.70
CA ASP A 280 20.36 -43.20 37.30
C ASP A 280 20.45 -41.77 36.76
N THR A 281 19.80 -41.42 35.64
CA THR A 281 19.89 -40.09 35.00
C THR A 281 18.59 -39.64 34.33
N ASP A 282 17.45 -40.28 34.60
CA ASP A 282 16.17 -39.97 33.96
C ASP A 282 15.40 -38.93 34.82
N SER A 283 15.02 -37.79 34.22
CA SER A 283 14.51 -36.61 34.94
C SER A 283 13.06 -36.77 35.45
N GLU A 284 12.90 -37.35 36.64
CA GLU A 284 11.61 -37.62 37.30
C GLU A 284 11.28 -36.59 38.42
N PRO A 285 10.01 -36.45 38.88
CA PRO A 285 9.66 -35.52 39.96
C PRO A 285 10.03 -36.05 41.36
N ASP A 286 10.04 -35.19 42.39
CA ASP A 286 10.25 -35.61 43.79
C ASP A 286 9.23 -36.69 44.24
N GLU A 287 9.69 -37.92 44.46
CA GLU A 287 8.84 -39.07 44.78
C GLU A 287 8.80 -39.42 46.27
N ASN A 288 7.64 -39.86 46.79
CA ASN A 288 7.51 -40.29 48.17
C ASN A 288 7.32 -41.80 48.30
N PHE A 289 8.01 -42.41 49.26
CA PHE A 289 7.84 -43.84 49.59
C PHE A 289 7.67 -44.08 51.09
N THR A 290 6.86 -45.09 51.43
CA THR A 290 6.53 -45.45 52.81
C THR A 290 7.08 -46.83 53.17
N VAL A 291 7.89 -46.91 54.22
CA VAL A 291 8.36 -48.18 54.79
C VAL A 291 7.40 -48.64 55.87
N THR A 292 6.63 -49.69 55.60
CA THR A 292 5.60 -50.22 56.51
C THR A 292 6.01 -51.54 57.16
N LEU A 293 5.93 -51.60 58.49
CA LEU A 293 6.15 -52.78 59.32
C LEU A 293 4.91 -53.69 59.40
N SER A 294 5.12 -55.01 59.37
CA SER A 294 4.06 -56.02 59.51
C SER A 294 4.57 -57.32 60.15
N ASN A 295 3.68 -58.28 60.40
CA ASN A 295 4.02 -59.65 60.84
C ASN A 295 5.05 -59.76 61.99
N PRO A 296 4.82 -59.15 63.18
CA PRO A 296 5.64 -59.40 64.35
C PRO A 296 5.65 -60.90 64.73
N SER A 297 6.80 -61.40 65.17
CA SER A 297 7.03 -62.85 65.30
C SER A 297 6.35 -63.55 66.49
N GLY A 298 5.79 -62.79 67.43
CA GLY A 298 5.12 -63.26 68.64
C GLY A 298 4.02 -62.31 69.11
N ASP A 299 4.02 -62.01 70.41
CA ASP A 299 3.02 -61.13 71.05
C ASP A 299 3.44 -59.63 71.06
N GLU A 300 4.39 -59.23 70.20
CA GLU A 300 4.81 -57.81 70.08
C GLU A 300 3.69 -56.94 69.51
N THR A 301 3.55 -55.72 70.05
CA THR A 301 2.66 -54.70 69.46
C THR A 301 3.48 -53.70 68.64
N ILE A 302 3.17 -53.56 67.35
CA ILE A 302 3.66 -52.44 66.54
C ILE A 302 2.92 -51.18 67.00
N THR A 303 3.65 -50.19 67.50
CA THR A 303 3.11 -48.91 68.01
C THR A 303 3.28 -47.74 67.03
N THR A 304 4.16 -47.90 66.04
CA THR A 304 4.29 -46.99 64.89
C THR A 304 4.58 -47.86 63.69
N ALA A 305 3.62 -47.96 62.76
CA ALA A 305 3.65 -48.96 61.70
C ALA A 305 4.43 -48.52 60.47
N SER A 306 4.42 -47.24 60.12
CA SER A 306 5.04 -46.70 58.91
C SER A 306 5.96 -45.52 59.22
N ALA A 307 6.88 -45.25 58.28
CA ALA A 307 7.64 -44.01 58.20
C ALA A 307 7.95 -43.73 56.72
N ASN A 308 7.96 -42.46 56.34
CA ASN A 308 8.10 -42.01 54.95
C ASN A 308 9.55 -41.60 54.65
N GLY A 309 9.94 -41.69 53.40
CA GLY A 309 11.10 -41.02 52.81
C GLY A 309 10.69 -40.34 51.50
N THR A 310 11.53 -39.42 51.04
CA THR A 310 11.32 -38.65 49.81
C THR A 310 12.60 -38.70 49.00
N ILE A 311 12.50 -39.18 47.76
CA ILE A 311 13.55 -39.10 46.74
C ILE A 311 13.46 -37.68 46.17
N GLU A 312 14.55 -36.92 46.29
CA GLU A 312 14.67 -35.53 45.82
C GLU A 312 15.38 -35.58 44.46
N ASN A 313 14.82 -35.02 43.39
CA ASN A 313 15.47 -35.08 42.07
C ASN A 313 16.80 -34.29 42.05
N ASP A 314 17.92 -34.91 41.62
CA ASP A 314 19.20 -34.23 41.33
C ASP A 314 19.68 -34.26 39.87
N ASP A 315 18.86 -34.76 38.95
CA ASP A 315 19.08 -34.66 37.51
C ASP A 315 18.67 -33.30 36.93
N GLY A 316 19.40 -32.88 35.90
CA GLY A 316 19.14 -31.62 35.19
C GLY A 316 18.05 -31.78 34.13
N VAL A 317 17.16 -30.79 34.04
CA VAL A 317 16.15 -30.71 32.97
C VAL A 317 16.83 -30.88 31.60
N ALA A 318 16.32 -31.79 30.77
CA ALA A 318 16.91 -32.11 29.48
C ALA A 318 16.89 -30.90 28.54
N ILE A 319 18.08 -30.39 28.19
CA ILE A 319 18.25 -29.25 27.30
C ILE A 319 18.06 -29.69 25.84
N THR A 320 16.99 -29.21 25.22
CA THR A 320 16.77 -29.26 23.76
C THR A 320 17.54 -28.10 23.11
N PRO A 321 18.44 -28.36 22.15
CA PRO A 321 19.10 -27.30 21.38
C PRO A 321 18.12 -26.45 20.58
N ILE A 322 18.49 -25.20 20.28
CA ILE A 322 17.60 -24.26 19.58
C ILE A 322 17.32 -24.72 18.14
N TYR A 323 18.33 -25.22 17.41
CA TYR A 323 18.16 -25.79 16.07
C TYR A 323 17.28 -27.05 16.04
N ASP A 324 17.17 -27.80 17.16
CA ASP A 324 16.21 -28.91 17.29
C ASP A 324 14.79 -28.39 17.59
N ILE A 325 14.65 -27.21 18.22
CA ILE A 325 13.36 -26.52 18.49
C ILE A 325 12.80 -25.88 17.21
N GLN A 326 13.67 -25.32 16.36
CA GLN A 326 13.30 -24.82 15.03
C GLN A 326 13.07 -25.97 14.05
N GLY A 327 14.11 -26.78 13.82
CA GLY A 327 14.10 -27.82 12.80
C GLY A 327 14.17 -27.29 11.37
N ALA A 328 14.06 -28.20 10.40
CA ALA A 328 14.07 -27.90 8.97
C ALA A 328 12.66 -28.01 8.38
N ARG A 329 11.86 -26.98 8.60
CA ARG A 329 10.51 -26.74 8.07
C ARG A 329 9.93 -25.44 8.64
N GLN A 330 8.86 -24.95 8.01
CA GLN A 330 8.14 -23.71 8.30
C GLN A 330 7.24 -23.76 9.57
N THR A 331 7.61 -24.56 10.57
CA THR A 331 6.95 -24.72 11.90
C THR A 331 7.75 -25.66 12.80
N SER A 332 7.86 -25.36 14.09
CA SER A 332 8.60 -26.17 15.07
C SER A 332 8.18 -27.65 15.09
N PRO A 333 9.12 -28.61 15.25
CA PRO A 333 8.81 -30.01 15.55
C PRO A 333 8.12 -30.26 16.89
N PHE A 334 8.04 -29.27 17.77
CA PHE A 334 7.31 -29.38 19.04
C PHE A 334 5.87 -28.89 18.95
N VAL A 335 5.44 -28.29 17.83
CA VAL A 335 4.06 -27.86 17.59
C VAL A 335 3.41 -28.70 16.46
N THR A 336 2.08 -28.68 16.36
CA THR A 336 1.33 -29.33 15.28
C THR A 336 0.38 -28.32 14.63
N VAL A 337 0.73 -27.91 13.41
CA VAL A 337 -0.07 -27.01 12.57
C VAL A 337 -0.55 -27.75 11.31
N ASP A 338 -1.70 -27.32 10.77
CA ASP A 338 -2.21 -27.71 9.45
C ASP A 338 -2.67 -26.44 8.74
N PHE A 339 -1.86 -25.92 7.81
CA PHE A 339 -2.15 -24.69 7.06
C PHE A 339 -3.45 -24.77 6.21
N ASN A 340 -3.99 -25.98 5.98
CA ASN A 340 -5.27 -26.21 5.30
C ASN A 340 -6.48 -26.09 6.23
N ASN A 341 -6.28 -26.08 7.55
CA ASN A 341 -7.33 -26.12 8.56
C ASN A 341 -6.90 -25.32 9.81
N LEU A 342 -6.42 -24.09 9.59
CA LEU A 342 -6.10 -23.17 10.69
C LEU A 342 -7.37 -22.77 11.48
N PRO A 343 -7.29 -22.65 12.81
CA PRO A 343 -8.39 -22.16 13.62
C PRO A 343 -8.52 -20.64 13.49
N ALA A 344 -9.55 -20.14 12.81
CA ALA A 344 -9.70 -18.72 12.52
C ALA A 344 -9.62 -17.80 13.77
N ASN A 345 -9.09 -16.58 13.59
CA ASN A 345 -8.85 -15.56 14.61
C ASN A 345 -7.87 -16.02 15.72
N THR A 346 -6.85 -16.83 15.37
CA THR A 346 -5.87 -17.38 16.34
C THR A 346 -4.50 -16.73 16.17
N PHE A 347 -4.02 -16.07 17.22
CA PHE A 347 -2.69 -15.45 17.24
C PHE A 347 -1.54 -16.43 17.54
N SER A 348 -1.81 -17.58 18.15
CA SER A 348 -0.76 -18.57 18.45
C SER A 348 -1.29 -19.98 18.66
N ILE A 349 -0.50 -20.98 18.27
CA ILE A 349 -0.74 -22.41 18.51
C ILE A 349 0.41 -22.93 19.37
N THR A 350 0.10 -23.40 20.59
CA THR A 350 1.09 -23.91 21.55
C THR A 350 1.31 -25.42 21.40
N GLY A 351 2.57 -25.86 21.50
CA GLY A 351 2.99 -27.26 21.44
C GLY A 351 3.52 -27.79 22.78
N ASP A 352 4.55 -28.63 22.70
CA ASP A 352 5.24 -29.21 23.86
C ASP A 352 6.06 -28.17 24.64
N SER A 353 6.45 -28.51 25.87
CA SER A 353 7.34 -27.68 26.71
C SER A 353 8.76 -28.22 26.73
N VAL A 354 9.73 -27.31 26.69
CA VAL A 354 11.16 -27.59 26.52
C VAL A 354 12.01 -26.73 27.46
N ALA A 355 13.23 -27.20 27.74
CA ALA A 355 14.30 -26.39 28.28
C ALA A 355 15.35 -26.15 27.20
N THR A 356 15.86 -24.93 27.06
CA THR A 356 16.92 -24.60 26.09
C THR A 356 17.95 -23.64 26.69
N THR A 357 19.08 -23.44 25.99
CA THR A 357 20.14 -22.53 26.40
C THR A 357 20.72 -21.75 25.23
N GLY A 358 21.01 -20.47 25.40
CA GLY A 358 21.65 -19.64 24.38
C GLY A 358 22.24 -18.34 24.94
N ILE A 359 22.66 -17.45 24.04
CA ILE A 359 23.10 -16.08 24.35
C ILE A 359 22.09 -15.09 23.78
N VAL A 360 21.73 -14.07 24.57
CA VAL A 360 20.85 -12.99 24.14
C VAL A 360 21.55 -12.13 23.07
N THR A 361 20.98 -12.05 21.87
CA THR A 361 21.51 -11.28 20.73
C THR A 361 20.89 -9.89 20.63
N ALA A 362 19.58 -9.80 20.83
CA ALA A 362 18.80 -8.56 20.86
C ALA A 362 17.72 -8.64 21.95
N VAL A 363 17.19 -7.49 22.38
CA VAL A 363 16.15 -7.37 23.41
C VAL A 363 15.13 -6.34 22.94
N ASP A 364 13.85 -6.64 23.08
CA ASP A 364 12.73 -5.77 22.72
C ASP A 364 11.83 -5.48 23.96
N SER A 365 10.96 -4.49 23.81
CA SER A 365 9.82 -4.13 24.66
C SER A 365 8.88 -5.28 25.08
N ASN A 366 8.83 -6.40 24.36
CA ASN A 366 7.92 -7.54 24.62
C ASN A 366 8.64 -8.88 24.86
N GLY A 367 9.89 -9.05 24.41
CA GLY A 367 10.66 -10.28 24.51
C GLY A 367 12.16 -10.11 24.21
N PHE A 368 12.85 -11.19 23.87
CA PHE A 368 14.26 -11.14 23.48
C PHE A 368 14.67 -12.28 22.54
N TYR A 369 15.69 -12.04 21.73
CA TYR A 369 16.25 -12.99 20.79
C TYR A 369 17.35 -13.82 21.47
N LEU A 370 17.27 -15.15 21.37
CA LEU A 370 18.17 -16.10 22.01
C LEU A 370 18.78 -17.01 20.94
N GLN A 371 20.12 -17.05 20.84
CA GLN A 371 20.83 -17.83 19.82
C GLN A 371 21.87 -18.77 20.43
N ASP A 372 22.02 -19.99 19.89
CA ASP A 372 23.07 -20.92 20.28
C ASP A 372 24.47 -20.35 19.90
N PRO A 373 25.45 -20.35 20.83
CA PRO A 373 26.77 -19.76 20.58
C PRO A 373 27.73 -20.63 19.73
N ILE A 374 27.28 -21.78 19.24
CA ILE A 374 28.06 -22.72 18.42
C ILE A 374 27.29 -23.13 17.17
N GLY A 375 25.99 -23.41 17.33
CA GLY A 375 25.08 -23.94 16.30
C GLY A 375 25.36 -25.38 15.89
N ASP A 376 24.48 -25.94 15.05
CA ASP A 376 24.72 -27.26 14.41
C ASP A 376 25.60 -27.16 13.15
N GLY A 377 25.52 -26.03 12.45
CA GLY A 377 26.23 -25.76 11.19
C GLY A 377 25.57 -26.37 9.95
N ASP A 378 24.30 -26.74 10.02
CA ASP A 378 23.46 -26.91 8.84
C ASP A 378 23.08 -25.53 8.25
N ILE A 379 22.43 -25.54 7.08
CA ILE A 379 21.82 -24.35 6.48
C ILE A 379 20.30 -24.43 6.48
N ALA A 380 19.74 -25.59 6.81
CA ALA A 380 18.29 -25.84 6.86
C ALA A 380 17.68 -25.66 8.26
N THR A 381 18.43 -25.14 9.24
CA THR A 381 17.99 -24.87 10.61
C THR A 381 18.40 -23.47 11.02
N SER A 382 17.56 -22.80 11.82
CA SER A 382 17.97 -21.62 12.57
C SER A 382 18.58 -22.02 13.92
N ASP A 383 19.72 -21.40 14.28
CA ASP A 383 20.32 -21.56 15.61
C ASP A 383 19.70 -20.62 16.67
N ALA A 384 18.65 -19.87 16.33
CA ALA A 384 18.02 -18.87 17.19
C ALA A 384 16.50 -19.06 17.34
N LEU A 385 15.91 -18.44 18.35
CA LEU A 385 14.45 -18.30 18.51
C LEU A 385 14.10 -17.02 19.29
N PHE A 386 12.84 -16.60 19.23
CA PHE A 386 12.33 -15.51 20.06
C PHE A 386 11.78 -16.03 21.40
N VAL A 387 12.03 -15.30 22.49
CA VAL A 387 11.52 -15.62 23.82
C VAL A 387 10.52 -14.53 24.25
N PHE A 388 9.24 -14.87 24.18
CA PHE A 388 8.14 -13.94 24.44
C PHE A 388 7.84 -13.80 25.93
N THR A 389 8.10 -12.61 26.49
CA THR A 389 7.80 -12.28 27.89
C THR A 389 6.54 -11.41 28.06
N GLY A 390 5.85 -11.07 26.96
CA GLY A 390 4.66 -10.21 26.92
C GLY A 390 4.85 -8.80 27.51
N SER A 391 6.10 -8.43 27.79
CA SER A 391 6.53 -7.21 28.48
C SER A 391 8.06 -7.17 28.53
N ASN A 392 8.63 -5.98 28.71
CA ASN A 392 10.08 -5.76 28.64
C ASN A 392 10.84 -6.68 29.62
N PRO A 393 11.67 -7.61 29.13
CA PRO A 393 12.38 -8.57 29.97
C PRO A 393 13.48 -7.88 30.79
N ASN A 394 13.87 -8.51 31.91
CA ASN A 394 15.01 -8.08 32.72
C ASN A 394 16.26 -8.94 32.36
N VAL A 395 16.72 -8.80 31.13
CA VAL A 395 17.93 -9.45 30.58
C VAL A 395 18.82 -8.39 29.91
N SER A 396 19.98 -8.79 29.37
CA SER A 396 20.83 -7.90 28.57
C SER A 396 21.55 -8.66 27.45
N VAL A 397 21.83 -7.97 26.34
CA VAL A 397 22.61 -8.53 25.22
C VAL A 397 23.95 -9.07 25.72
N GLY A 398 24.29 -10.30 25.32
CA GLY A 398 25.46 -11.04 25.79
C GLY A 398 25.24 -11.80 27.11
N ASP A 399 24.05 -11.78 27.73
CA ASP A 399 23.73 -12.72 28.80
C ASP A 399 23.53 -14.13 28.24
N ALA A 400 24.06 -15.13 28.94
CA ALA A 400 23.81 -16.54 28.62
C ALA A 400 22.75 -17.08 29.57
N LEU A 401 21.70 -17.66 29.02
CA LEU A 401 20.48 -18.03 29.74
C LEU A 401 20.17 -19.52 29.55
N GLN A 402 19.54 -20.10 30.55
CA GLN A 402 18.65 -21.25 30.43
C GLN A 402 17.21 -20.73 30.42
N VAL A 403 16.40 -21.20 29.49
CA VAL A 403 14.99 -20.82 29.34
C VAL A 403 14.14 -22.08 29.28
N GLU A 404 13.15 -22.16 30.16
CA GLU A 404 12.16 -23.24 30.23
C GLU A 404 10.79 -22.68 29.91
N GLY A 405 10.06 -23.27 28.97
CA GLY A 405 8.76 -22.77 28.55
C GLY A 405 8.08 -23.65 27.50
N THR A 406 6.95 -23.18 26.97
CA THR A 406 6.18 -23.89 25.95
C THR A 406 6.55 -23.36 24.57
N VAL A 407 6.91 -24.24 23.63
CA VAL A 407 7.13 -23.85 22.23
C VAL A 407 5.79 -23.48 21.61
N ALA A 408 5.73 -22.40 20.84
CA ALA A 408 4.52 -21.96 20.19
C ALA A 408 4.80 -21.31 18.84
N GLU A 409 3.95 -21.62 17.87
CA GLU A 409 3.83 -20.87 16.62
C GLU A 409 3.06 -19.58 16.91
N PHE A 410 3.58 -18.41 16.55
CA PHE A 410 2.89 -17.12 16.64
C PHE A 410 2.57 -16.60 15.25
N PHE A 411 1.32 -16.23 14.97
CA PHE A 411 0.89 -15.72 13.66
C PHE A 411 0.75 -14.20 13.74
N PRO A 412 1.62 -13.41 13.07
CA PRO A 412 1.50 -11.95 13.03
C PRO A 412 0.14 -11.55 12.43
N GLY A 413 -0.65 -10.77 13.17
CA GLY A 413 -2.00 -10.37 12.75
C GLY A 413 -3.07 -11.48 12.82
N ASP A 414 -2.74 -12.67 13.33
CA ASP A 414 -3.57 -13.88 13.40
C ASP A 414 -3.72 -14.69 12.09
N THR A 415 -4.10 -15.97 12.24
CA THR A 415 -4.28 -16.97 11.18
C THR A 415 -5.06 -16.52 9.94
N ASP A 416 -5.99 -15.57 10.08
CA ASP A 416 -6.85 -15.12 8.98
C ASP A 416 -6.08 -14.28 7.95
N THR A 417 -4.89 -13.78 8.29
CA THR A 417 -3.99 -13.02 7.41
C THR A 417 -3.26 -13.86 6.35
N ARG A 418 -3.22 -15.19 6.50
CA ARG A 418 -2.39 -16.11 5.68
C ARG A 418 -0.86 -15.82 5.75
N ASN A 419 -0.41 -15.12 6.79
CA ASN A 419 1.00 -15.03 7.18
C ASN A 419 1.56 -16.41 7.58
N LEU A 420 2.88 -16.58 7.46
CA LEU A 420 3.61 -17.64 8.17
C LEU A 420 3.50 -17.43 9.69
N PRO A 421 3.64 -18.50 10.49
CA PRO A 421 3.95 -18.37 11.90
C PRO A 421 5.44 -18.03 12.13
N THR A 422 5.79 -17.68 13.37
CA THR A 422 7.16 -17.69 13.89
C THR A 422 7.27 -18.58 15.14
N THR A 423 8.40 -19.27 15.30
CA THR A 423 8.71 -20.17 16.41
C THR A 423 9.22 -19.39 17.62
N GLN A 424 8.44 -19.40 18.71
CA GLN A 424 8.82 -18.72 19.95
C GLN A 424 8.64 -19.59 21.21
N ILE A 425 9.43 -19.28 22.26
CA ILE A 425 9.17 -19.80 23.61
C ILE A 425 8.21 -18.87 24.36
N SER A 426 7.06 -19.41 24.73
CA SER A 426 6.00 -18.74 25.49
C SER A 426 5.98 -19.17 26.96
N SER A 427 5.46 -18.28 27.82
CA SER A 427 5.45 -18.44 29.30
C SER A 427 6.82 -18.79 29.94
N PRO A 428 7.93 -18.11 29.56
CA PRO A 428 9.28 -18.53 29.92
C PRO A 428 9.63 -18.33 31.41
N THR A 429 10.22 -19.37 32.00
CA THR A 429 11.04 -19.30 33.22
C THR A 429 12.50 -19.12 32.81
N ILE A 430 13.17 -18.08 33.32
CA ILE A 430 14.49 -17.63 32.83
C ILE A 430 15.54 -17.71 33.94
N THR A 431 16.62 -18.46 33.71
CA THR A 431 17.75 -18.63 34.62
C THR A 431 19.04 -18.11 34.00
N THR A 432 19.62 -17.06 34.57
CA THR A 432 20.90 -16.48 34.07
C THR A 432 22.09 -17.34 34.47
N LEU A 433 22.82 -17.87 33.48
CA LEU A 433 24.00 -18.72 33.65
C LEU A 433 25.29 -17.89 33.74
N SER A 434 25.44 -16.88 32.87
CA SER A 434 26.53 -15.89 32.90
C SER A 434 26.09 -14.58 32.23
N THR A 435 26.85 -13.50 32.42
CA THR A 435 26.54 -12.17 31.87
C THR A 435 27.73 -11.56 31.15
N GLY A 436 27.48 -10.74 30.12
CA GLY A 436 28.53 -10.04 29.36
C GLY A 436 29.48 -10.97 28.58
N ASN A 437 28.93 -12.06 28.03
CA ASN A 437 29.60 -12.92 27.06
C ASN A 437 29.72 -12.18 25.70
N ALA A 438 30.43 -12.78 24.74
CA ALA A 438 30.34 -12.34 23.35
C ALA A 438 29.06 -12.90 22.72
N VAL A 439 28.36 -12.10 21.92
CA VAL A 439 27.29 -12.59 21.03
C VAL A 439 27.90 -13.46 19.89
N PRO A 440 27.11 -14.33 19.24
CA PRO A 440 27.54 -15.05 18.04
C PRO A 440 28.02 -14.11 16.93
N ASP A 441 28.98 -14.58 16.12
CA ASP A 441 29.32 -13.94 14.84
C ASP A 441 28.08 -14.00 13.92
N ALA A 442 27.79 -12.90 13.20
CA ALA A 442 26.59 -12.80 12.39
C ALA A 442 26.68 -13.69 11.12
N VAL A 443 25.56 -14.30 10.72
CA VAL A 443 25.48 -14.98 9.42
C VAL A 443 25.39 -13.93 8.31
N ILE A 444 26.32 -13.98 7.35
CA ILE A 444 26.31 -13.06 6.22
C ILE A 444 25.26 -13.51 5.21
N ILE A 445 24.35 -12.61 4.84
CA ILE A 445 23.45 -12.70 3.69
C ILE A 445 24.14 -11.96 2.53
N GLY A 446 24.32 -12.65 1.40
CA GLY A 446 25.12 -12.21 0.26
C GLY A 446 26.37 -13.06 0.02
N SER A 447 27.22 -12.65 -0.93
CA SER A 447 28.30 -13.44 -1.51
C SER A 447 29.44 -13.80 -0.55
N GLY A 448 29.49 -13.17 0.63
CA GLY A 448 30.34 -13.55 1.76
C GLY A 448 29.85 -14.73 2.59
N GLY A 449 28.58 -15.16 2.45
CA GLY A 449 27.93 -16.18 3.30
C GLY A 449 26.87 -17.02 2.59
N ARG A 450 25.61 -16.95 3.05
CA ARG A 450 24.44 -17.57 2.40
C ARG A 450 23.90 -16.56 1.36
N VAL A 451 23.67 -16.97 0.11
CA VAL A 451 23.12 -16.11 -0.96
C VAL A 451 21.63 -16.43 -1.13
N PRO A 452 20.71 -15.45 -1.09
CA PRO A 452 19.29 -15.69 -1.35
C PRO A 452 19.03 -16.27 -2.75
N PRO A 453 18.01 -17.14 -2.91
CA PRO A 453 17.40 -17.44 -4.21
C PRO A 453 16.82 -16.17 -4.86
N THR A 454 16.71 -16.13 -6.21
CA THR A 454 16.30 -14.93 -6.97
C THR A 454 15.10 -15.15 -7.90
N GLU A 455 14.55 -16.37 -7.99
CA GLU A 455 13.44 -16.68 -8.92
C GLU A 455 12.27 -17.33 -8.14
N ASN A 456 12.51 -18.47 -7.49
CA ASN A 456 11.48 -19.21 -6.73
C ASN A 456 11.19 -18.59 -5.35
N ILE A 457 9.91 -18.37 -5.02
CA ILE A 457 9.45 -18.22 -3.63
C ILE A 457 9.47 -19.58 -2.92
N ASP A 458 8.78 -20.57 -3.50
CA ASP A 458 8.66 -21.99 -3.11
C ASP A 458 8.23 -22.80 -4.35
N ASP A 459 8.94 -23.87 -4.72
CA ASP A 459 8.70 -24.65 -5.98
C ASP A 459 7.92 -25.97 -5.82
N ASP A 460 7.63 -26.42 -4.59
CA ASP A 460 6.97 -27.70 -4.33
C ASP A 460 5.76 -27.70 -3.35
N ALA A 461 5.29 -26.52 -2.93
CA ALA A 461 4.22 -26.25 -1.98
C ALA A 461 4.52 -26.76 -0.55
N PHE A 462 5.67 -26.37 0.01
CA PHE A 462 6.20 -26.86 1.29
C PHE A 462 6.27 -28.40 1.39
N ALA A 463 6.46 -29.11 0.28
CA ALA A 463 6.61 -30.57 0.27
C ALA A 463 8.05 -31.02 0.59
N SER A 464 9.02 -30.12 0.48
CA SER A 464 10.33 -30.21 1.10
C SER A 464 10.73 -28.91 1.83
N PHE A 465 11.99 -28.81 2.26
CA PHE A 465 12.56 -27.61 2.87
C PHE A 465 13.97 -27.44 2.28
N ASP A 466 14.17 -26.51 1.35
CA ASP A 466 15.43 -26.32 0.64
C ASP A 466 15.80 -24.82 0.49
N PRO A 467 16.48 -24.25 1.51
CA PRO A 467 16.95 -22.85 1.50
C PRO A 467 18.08 -22.60 0.47
N THR A 468 18.29 -23.48 -0.51
CA THR A 468 19.17 -23.26 -1.66
C THR A 468 18.43 -23.09 -2.98
N THR A 469 17.12 -23.35 -3.00
CA THR A 469 16.21 -23.09 -4.13
C THR A 469 15.13 -22.08 -3.79
N ASP A 470 14.61 -22.11 -2.56
CA ASP A 470 13.33 -21.46 -2.23
C ASP A 470 13.54 -20.28 -1.26
N GLY A 471 13.14 -19.08 -1.69
CA GLY A 471 13.38 -17.83 -0.96
C GLY A 471 12.70 -17.79 0.41
N ILE A 472 11.53 -18.41 0.54
CA ILE A 472 10.80 -18.47 1.81
C ILE A 472 11.56 -19.31 2.85
N ASP A 473 12.10 -20.46 2.43
CA ASP A 473 12.92 -21.34 3.29
C ASP A 473 14.27 -20.71 3.62
N PHE A 474 14.85 -19.93 2.68
CA PHE A 474 16.11 -19.22 2.91
C PHE A 474 16.02 -18.32 4.15
N PHE A 475 14.96 -17.53 4.30
CA PHE A 475 14.79 -16.65 5.45
C PHE A 475 14.24 -17.37 6.68
N GLU A 476 13.37 -18.37 6.53
CA GLU A 476 12.93 -19.25 7.63
C GLU A 476 14.14 -19.94 8.29
N SER A 477 15.11 -20.40 7.50
CA SER A 477 16.38 -20.99 7.97
C SER A 477 17.30 -20.00 8.71
N LEU A 478 16.87 -18.73 8.83
CA LEU A 478 17.55 -17.64 9.53
C LEU A 478 16.66 -16.99 10.61
N GLU A 479 15.45 -17.51 10.88
CA GLU A 479 14.50 -16.91 11.83
C GLU A 479 15.14 -16.61 13.19
N ALA A 480 14.93 -15.41 13.74
CA ALA A 480 15.55 -14.90 14.98
C ALA A 480 17.09 -14.82 15.00
N MET A 481 17.81 -15.29 13.96
CA MET A 481 19.27 -15.31 13.95
C MET A 481 19.85 -13.90 13.82
N ARG A 482 21.01 -13.66 14.45
CA ARG A 482 21.79 -12.46 14.16
C ARG A 482 22.47 -12.59 12.79
N VAL A 483 22.13 -11.68 11.90
CA VAL A 483 22.55 -11.65 10.48
C VAL A 483 23.24 -10.34 10.12
N THR A 484 23.98 -10.36 9.01
CA THR A 484 24.48 -9.16 8.32
C THR A 484 24.11 -9.26 6.85
N ALA A 485 23.22 -8.39 6.37
CA ALA A 485 23.03 -8.18 4.93
C ALA A 485 24.21 -7.36 4.40
N GLN A 486 24.95 -7.94 3.45
CA GLN A 486 26.23 -7.41 3.00
C GLN A 486 26.05 -6.37 1.88
N ASP A 487 26.76 -5.24 1.98
CA ASP A 487 26.84 -4.19 0.95
C ASP A 487 25.46 -3.84 0.31
N THR A 488 24.43 -3.58 1.11
CA THR A 488 23.05 -3.44 0.59
C THR A 488 22.80 -2.14 -0.20
N VAL A 489 21.83 -2.23 -1.11
CA VAL A 489 21.28 -1.11 -1.89
C VAL A 489 19.75 -1.14 -1.83
N ALA A 490 19.13 0.03 -1.66
CA ALA A 490 17.67 0.20 -1.65
C ALA A 490 17.09 -0.07 -3.05
N ILE A 491 16.07 -0.92 -3.13
CA ILE A 491 15.33 -1.22 -4.38
C ILE A 491 13.92 -0.62 -4.39
N ALA A 492 13.55 0.03 -3.29
CA ALA A 492 12.37 0.87 -3.10
C ALA A 492 12.77 2.01 -2.13
N PRO A 493 12.07 3.15 -2.15
CA PRO A 493 12.26 4.18 -1.14
C PRO A 493 11.79 3.73 0.26
N THR A 494 12.18 4.48 1.29
CA THR A 494 11.56 4.36 2.62
C THR A 494 10.06 4.65 2.54
N ASN A 495 9.22 3.73 3.04
CA ASN A 495 7.77 3.91 3.06
C ASN A 495 7.28 4.59 4.35
N ARG A 496 5.98 4.90 4.40
CA ARG A 496 5.28 5.58 5.52
C ARG A 496 5.32 4.84 6.86
N PHE A 497 5.74 3.58 6.89
CA PHE A 497 5.91 2.79 8.11
C PHE A 497 7.37 2.83 8.62
N GLY A 498 8.32 3.31 7.80
CA GLY A 498 9.75 3.33 8.10
C GLY A 498 10.53 2.22 7.38
N GLU A 499 9.85 1.24 6.79
CA GLU A 499 10.46 0.07 6.14
C GLU A 499 11.35 0.47 4.95
N ILE A 500 12.50 -0.19 4.80
CA ILE A 500 13.40 -0.05 3.65
C ILE A 500 13.62 -1.44 3.02
N PHE A 501 13.27 -1.59 1.75
CA PHE A 501 13.48 -2.84 1.00
C PHE A 501 14.79 -2.75 0.20
N THR A 502 15.63 -3.77 0.34
CA THR A 502 17.00 -3.79 -0.21
C THR A 502 17.34 -5.11 -0.89
N VAL A 503 18.42 -5.11 -1.66
CA VAL A 503 19.13 -6.35 -2.06
C VAL A 503 20.61 -6.25 -1.66
N VAL A 504 21.24 -7.41 -1.46
CA VAL A 504 22.64 -7.56 -1.04
C VAL A 504 23.64 -7.44 -2.20
N ASP A 505 24.94 -7.35 -1.88
CA ASP A 505 26.06 -7.28 -2.84
C ASP A 505 25.98 -6.10 -3.84
N ASN A 506 25.27 -5.01 -3.50
CA ASN A 506 24.88 -3.92 -4.42
C ASN A 506 24.05 -4.41 -5.63
N GLY A 507 23.18 -5.40 -5.44
CA GLY A 507 22.36 -6.01 -6.50
C GLY A 507 23.12 -6.95 -7.44
N VAL A 508 24.36 -7.34 -7.11
CA VAL A 508 25.18 -8.23 -7.96
C VAL A 508 24.76 -9.69 -7.79
N GLY A 509 23.64 -10.06 -8.41
CA GLY A 509 23.14 -11.43 -8.46
C GLY A 509 21.63 -11.50 -8.69
N ALA A 510 20.92 -10.48 -8.22
CA ALA A 510 19.47 -10.34 -8.36
C ALA A 510 19.00 -10.33 -9.81
N THR A 511 17.77 -10.83 -10.02
CA THR A 511 17.00 -10.68 -11.26
C THR A 511 16.14 -9.41 -11.17
N GLY A 512 15.17 -9.19 -12.08
CA GLY A 512 14.22 -8.06 -12.04
C GLY A 512 14.74 -6.60 -12.13
N ILE A 513 16.03 -6.31 -11.89
CA ILE A 513 16.52 -4.94 -11.63
C ILE A 513 16.40 -4.00 -12.86
N SER A 514 15.82 -2.82 -12.64
CA SER A 514 15.73 -1.74 -13.63
C SER A 514 17.02 -0.94 -13.76
N ASP A 515 17.18 -0.20 -14.86
CA ASP A 515 18.31 0.74 -15.07
C ASP A 515 18.33 1.90 -14.03
N ARG A 516 17.25 2.06 -13.24
CA ARG A 516 17.10 3.04 -12.15
C ARG A 516 17.33 2.45 -10.75
N GLY A 517 17.39 1.11 -10.62
CA GLY A 517 17.69 0.40 -9.37
C GLY A 517 16.47 -0.15 -8.63
N THR A 518 15.26 -0.02 -9.19
CA THR A 518 14.07 -0.72 -8.72
C THR A 518 14.14 -2.22 -9.05
N LEU A 519 13.25 -3.02 -8.46
CA LEU A 519 13.20 -4.48 -8.62
C LEU A 519 11.79 -4.93 -9.06
N ASN A 520 11.63 -5.38 -10.32
CA ASN A 520 10.32 -5.64 -10.93
C ASN A 520 9.81 -7.06 -10.65
N ILE A 521 8.49 -7.24 -10.54
CA ILE A 521 7.85 -8.58 -10.68
C ILE A 521 7.85 -8.99 -12.17
N SER A 522 7.98 -10.29 -12.43
CA SER A 522 7.73 -10.92 -13.73
C SER A 522 6.77 -12.13 -13.58
N PRO A 523 6.32 -12.78 -14.68
CA PRO A 523 5.49 -13.99 -14.59
C PRO A 523 6.18 -15.16 -13.87
N ASP A 524 7.52 -15.24 -13.95
CA ASP A 524 8.34 -16.34 -13.43
C ASP A 524 9.25 -15.87 -12.25
N ASP A 525 9.05 -14.65 -11.72
CA ASP A 525 9.90 -14.05 -10.65
C ASP A 525 9.09 -13.07 -9.77
N PHE A 526 9.02 -13.33 -8.47
CA PHE A 526 8.34 -12.49 -7.46
C PHE A 526 9.29 -11.85 -6.43
N ASN A 527 10.60 -11.86 -6.75
CA ASN A 527 11.72 -11.27 -6.02
C ASN A 527 11.98 -11.87 -4.61
N PRO A 528 12.27 -13.18 -4.51
CA PRO A 528 12.65 -13.84 -3.25
C PRO A 528 13.92 -13.28 -2.59
N GLU A 529 14.81 -12.56 -3.29
CA GLU A 529 16.09 -12.10 -2.74
C GLU A 529 16.02 -10.83 -1.88
N LYS A 530 14.85 -10.20 -1.81
CA LYS A 530 14.63 -8.95 -1.07
C LYS A 530 14.92 -9.12 0.42
N VAL A 531 15.58 -8.12 0.98
CA VAL A 531 15.81 -7.96 2.41
C VAL A 531 15.10 -6.69 2.87
N GLN A 532 14.00 -6.84 3.61
CA GLN A 532 13.37 -5.72 4.34
C GLN A 532 14.24 -5.38 5.56
N ILE A 533 14.37 -4.09 5.86
CA ILE A 533 14.98 -3.53 7.06
C ILE A 533 13.91 -2.68 7.75
N ASP A 534 13.66 -2.91 9.03
CA ASP A 534 12.51 -2.32 9.74
C ASP A 534 12.89 -1.49 10.98
N GLU A 535 12.02 -0.54 11.36
CA GLU A 535 12.20 0.38 12.51
C GLU A 535 11.55 -0.16 13.80
N ASP A 536 12.22 -1.09 14.48
CA ASP A 536 11.91 -1.39 15.89
C ASP A 536 12.80 -0.60 16.88
N SER A 537 12.29 0.56 17.29
CA SER A 537 12.85 1.39 18.38
C SER A 537 12.84 0.72 19.76
N GLY A 538 12.27 -0.48 19.91
CA GLY A 538 12.45 -1.36 21.06
C GLY A 538 13.84 -2.01 21.12
N VAL A 539 14.49 -2.23 19.97
CA VAL A 539 15.78 -2.93 19.84
C VAL A 539 16.97 -1.96 19.70
N PHE A 540 16.80 -0.78 19.09
CA PHE A 540 17.90 0.18 18.84
C PHE A 540 17.68 1.61 19.39
N ASP A 541 18.76 2.41 19.45
CA ASP A 541 18.82 3.79 19.97
C ASP A 541 19.62 4.69 19.00
N PHE A 542 19.15 4.78 17.74
CA PHE A 542 19.67 5.68 16.70
C PHE A 542 18.52 6.23 15.83
N ASP A 543 18.73 7.38 15.18
CA ASP A 543 17.72 7.97 14.28
C ASP A 543 17.65 7.14 12.97
N PHE A 544 16.53 6.47 12.68
CA PHE A 544 16.38 5.63 11.49
C PHE A 544 16.40 6.48 10.19
N PRO A 545 17.03 6.00 9.10
CA PRO A 545 17.24 6.82 7.89
C PRO A 545 16.04 6.80 6.93
N THR A 546 15.85 7.90 6.22
CA THR A 546 15.02 7.96 5.01
C THR A 546 15.92 7.87 3.76
N VAL A 547 15.56 7.04 2.79
CA VAL A 547 16.30 6.83 1.53
C VAL A 547 15.37 6.80 0.31
N ASP A 548 15.91 7.15 -0.85
CA ASP A 548 15.29 6.94 -2.17
C ASP A 548 15.84 5.65 -2.82
N THR A 549 15.20 5.13 -3.87
CA THR A 549 15.70 3.97 -4.62
C THR A 549 17.14 4.18 -5.13
N GLY A 550 17.95 3.11 -5.07
CA GLY A 550 19.34 3.08 -5.51
C GLY A 550 20.36 3.60 -4.47
N ASP A 551 19.91 4.18 -3.36
CA ASP A 551 20.79 4.57 -2.26
C ASP A 551 21.48 3.34 -1.65
N SER A 552 22.80 3.40 -1.46
CA SER A 552 23.58 2.30 -0.88
C SER A 552 23.71 2.48 0.63
N LEU A 553 23.32 1.45 1.39
CA LEU A 553 23.32 1.44 2.86
C LEU A 553 24.59 0.78 3.43
N GLY A 554 25.25 -0.10 2.68
CA GLY A 554 26.43 -0.85 3.13
C GLY A 554 26.06 -2.08 3.95
N ASP A 555 26.92 -2.50 4.88
CA ASP A 555 26.61 -3.65 5.74
C ASP A 555 25.55 -3.27 6.80
N VAL A 556 24.42 -3.98 6.82
CA VAL A 556 23.34 -3.81 7.80
C VAL A 556 23.27 -5.05 8.68
N THR A 557 23.44 -4.89 10.00
CA THR A 557 23.56 -6.00 10.96
C THR A 557 22.43 -5.95 11.98
N GLY A 558 21.69 -7.06 12.11
CA GLY A 558 20.45 -7.13 12.87
C GLY A 558 20.05 -8.55 13.26
N VAL A 559 18.80 -8.72 13.68
CA VAL A 559 18.16 -10.03 13.90
C VAL A 559 17.00 -10.20 12.91
N ILE A 560 16.74 -11.43 12.46
CA ILE A 560 15.58 -11.73 11.60
C ILE A 560 14.29 -11.73 12.43
N SER A 561 13.30 -11.00 11.95
CA SER A 561 11.89 -11.01 12.35
C SER A 561 11.02 -11.40 11.15
N TYR A 562 9.73 -11.61 11.37
CA TYR A 562 8.74 -11.77 10.32
C TYR A 562 7.40 -11.15 10.74
N SER A 563 6.88 -10.24 9.93
CA SER A 563 5.56 -9.63 10.08
C SER A 563 5.03 -9.15 8.73
N PHE A 564 3.73 -8.83 8.68
CA PHE A 564 3.02 -8.30 7.50
C PHE A 564 3.35 -8.96 6.14
N GLY A 565 3.70 -10.25 6.16
CA GLY A 565 4.00 -11.02 4.96
C GLY A 565 5.45 -11.04 4.49
N ASN A 566 6.41 -10.55 5.27
CA ASN A 566 7.80 -10.39 4.87
C ASN A 566 8.77 -10.76 6.02
N PHE A 567 9.98 -11.18 5.66
CA PHE A 567 11.08 -11.36 6.61
C PHE A 567 11.89 -10.07 6.73
N GLU A 568 12.18 -9.67 7.96
CA GLU A 568 12.67 -8.35 8.35
C GLU A 568 14.02 -8.46 9.04
N ILE A 569 15.00 -7.61 8.69
CA ILE A 569 16.17 -7.38 9.54
C ILE A 569 15.86 -6.19 10.45
N ILE A 570 15.65 -6.47 11.74
CA ILE A 570 15.62 -5.43 12.78
C ILE A 570 17.08 -5.08 13.15
N PRO A 571 17.57 -3.86 12.88
CA PRO A 571 18.98 -3.53 13.09
C PRO A 571 19.42 -3.55 14.56
N THR A 572 20.63 -4.05 14.81
CA THR A 572 21.29 -4.03 16.12
C THR A 572 22.53 -3.14 16.16
N GLU A 573 22.96 -2.61 14.99
CA GLU A 573 24.12 -1.73 14.84
C GLU A 573 23.78 -0.54 13.91
N ASP A 574 24.24 0.67 14.27
CA ASP A 574 24.04 1.91 13.51
C ASP A 574 24.80 1.87 12.18
N PHE A 575 24.05 1.65 11.09
CA PHE A 575 24.55 1.66 9.71
C PHE A 575 24.48 3.04 9.04
N THR A 576 23.81 4.03 9.66
CA THR A 576 23.45 5.31 9.01
C THR A 576 24.65 6.08 8.46
N SER A 577 25.81 5.94 9.10
CA SER A 577 27.05 6.62 8.70
C SER A 577 27.72 6.05 7.44
N ASN A 578 27.23 4.93 6.91
CA ASN A 578 27.67 4.33 5.64
C ASN A 578 26.90 4.88 4.43
N ILE A 579 25.68 5.40 4.64
CA ILE A 579 24.70 5.66 3.58
C ILE A 579 25.27 6.62 2.53
N THR A 580 25.19 6.19 1.27
CA THR A 580 25.70 6.92 0.09
C THR A 580 24.61 6.99 -0.96
N SER A 581 24.02 8.17 -1.12
CA SER A 581 22.89 8.34 -2.04
C SER A 581 23.26 8.20 -3.52
N ALA A 582 22.37 7.58 -4.29
CA ALA A 582 22.40 7.53 -5.74
C ALA A 582 22.32 8.93 -6.37
N ASN A 583 21.68 9.89 -5.70
CA ASN A 583 21.25 11.18 -6.26
C ASN A 583 20.23 10.96 -7.40
N LEU A 584 19.27 10.05 -7.19
CA LEU A 584 18.15 9.79 -8.09
C LEU A 584 17.39 11.10 -8.41
N GLN A 585 16.84 11.23 -9.61
CA GLN A 585 16.14 12.44 -10.06
C GLN A 585 14.84 12.04 -10.78
N PRO A 586 13.74 12.80 -10.60
CA PRO A 586 12.51 12.59 -11.36
C PRO A 586 12.75 12.58 -12.88
N GLU A 587 12.20 11.56 -13.55
CA GLU A 587 12.21 11.35 -15.00
C GLU A 587 11.62 12.56 -15.73
N VAL A 588 12.17 12.91 -16.90
CA VAL A 588 11.53 13.86 -17.83
C VAL A 588 11.34 13.12 -19.14
N SER A 589 10.08 12.87 -19.48
CA SER A 589 9.71 12.11 -20.67
C SER A 589 10.31 12.73 -21.93
N SER A 590 10.66 11.87 -22.89
CA SER A 590 11.04 12.33 -24.23
C SER A 590 9.82 12.55 -25.15
N ILE A 591 8.63 12.14 -24.72
CA ILE A 591 7.38 12.28 -25.48
C ILE A 591 6.89 13.73 -25.46
N VAL A 592 6.67 14.27 -26.66
CA VAL A 592 6.08 15.59 -26.92
C VAL A 592 5.16 15.48 -28.14
N GLY A 593 3.95 16.06 -28.07
CA GLY A 593 3.00 16.07 -29.19
C GLY A 593 3.40 17.02 -30.33
N SER A 594 2.66 16.93 -31.45
CA SER A 594 2.86 17.77 -32.63
C SER A 594 1.52 18.14 -33.29
N SER A 595 1.56 18.79 -34.45
CA SER A 595 0.36 19.05 -35.27
C SER A 595 -0.36 17.78 -35.73
N ASP A 596 0.36 16.66 -35.83
CA ASP A 596 -0.08 15.36 -36.36
C ASP A 596 0.04 14.24 -35.32
N GLN A 597 0.37 14.57 -34.07
CA GLN A 597 0.51 13.61 -32.97
C GLN A 597 -0.16 14.12 -31.69
N LEU A 598 -1.16 13.37 -31.24
CA LEU A 598 -1.89 13.59 -29.99
C LEU A 598 -1.10 12.97 -28.82
N THR A 599 -1.03 13.64 -27.66
CA THR A 599 -0.53 13.02 -26.42
C THR A 599 -1.65 12.74 -25.44
N VAL A 600 -1.74 11.49 -24.98
CA VAL A 600 -2.69 11.03 -23.97
C VAL A 600 -1.93 10.52 -22.74
N ALA A 601 -2.42 10.82 -21.55
CA ALA A 601 -1.76 10.43 -20.30
C ALA A 601 -2.74 9.82 -19.29
N SER A 602 -2.22 8.99 -18.40
CA SER A 602 -2.93 8.49 -17.21
C SER A 602 -2.21 8.96 -15.96
N TYR A 603 -2.96 9.36 -14.93
CA TYR A 603 -2.36 9.72 -13.65
C TYR A 603 -3.34 9.51 -12.47
N ASN A 604 -3.05 8.50 -11.65
CA ASN A 604 -3.59 8.40 -10.30
C ASN A 604 -2.96 9.48 -9.40
N VAL A 605 -3.78 10.41 -8.90
CA VAL A 605 -3.35 11.58 -8.13
C VAL A 605 -3.47 11.43 -6.60
N LEU A 606 -3.59 10.20 -6.10
CA LEU A 606 -3.62 9.85 -4.67
C LEU A 606 -4.61 10.70 -3.86
N ASN A 607 -5.88 10.30 -3.95
CA ASN A 607 -7.02 10.83 -3.18
C ASN A 607 -7.31 12.35 -3.26
N LEU A 608 -6.70 13.06 -4.22
CA LEU A 608 -6.64 14.52 -4.33
C LEU A 608 -7.93 15.28 -3.96
N ASP A 609 -7.85 16.19 -2.98
CA ASP A 609 -8.95 17.02 -2.45
C ASP A 609 -8.50 18.44 -2.01
N PRO A 610 -9.28 19.51 -2.22
CA PRO A 610 -8.96 20.87 -1.77
C PRO A 610 -9.25 21.20 -0.28
N ASN A 611 -9.48 20.23 0.62
CA ASN A 611 -9.95 20.48 2.00
C ASN A 611 -9.03 19.87 3.09
N ASP A 612 -8.02 20.65 3.53
CA ASP A 612 -7.04 20.38 4.62
C ASP A 612 -7.63 20.10 6.04
N ASN A 613 -8.85 19.56 6.17
CA ASN A 613 -9.62 19.42 7.41
C ASN A 613 -10.50 18.16 7.45
N ASP A 614 -10.32 17.19 6.56
CA ASP A 614 -11.06 15.92 6.54
C ASP A 614 -10.31 14.77 7.26
N GLY A 615 -9.01 14.67 7.03
CA GLY A 615 -8.11 13.57 7.38
C GLY A 615 -6.66 13.82 6.94
N ASP A 616 -6.44 14.49 5.81
CA ASP A 616 -5.13 14.89 5.29
C ASP A 616 -5.07 16.40 4.91
N THR A 617 -4.05 16.81 4.13
CA THR A 617 -3.56 18.20 4.03
C THR A 617 -2.99 18.60 2.65
N ASP A 618 -3.53 18.04 1.57
CA ASP A 618 -3.06 18.20 0.17
C ASP A 618 -2.67 19.62 -0.28
N VAL A 619 -3.45 20.65 0.09
CA VAL A 619 -3.19 22.04 -0.32
C VAL A 619 -2.12 22.68 0.55
N ALA A 620 -2.10 22.34 1.85
CA ALA A 620 -1.09 22.82 2.79
C ALA A 620 0.29 22.19 2.55
N ASP A 621 0.33 20.93 2.11
CA ASP A 621 1.56 20.18 1.83
C ASP A 621 2.07 20.40 0.40
N GLY A 622 1.20 20.89 -0.51
CA GLY A 622 1.57 21.28 -1.87
C GLY A 622 1.45 20.18 -2.91
N ARG A 623 0.60 19.16 -2.68
CA ARG A 623 0.35 18.06 -3.63
C ARG A 623 -0.09 18.60 -5.00
N PHE A 624 -1.03 19.55 -5.01
CA PHE A 624 -1.48 20.24 -6.24
C PHE A 624 -0.33 20.92 -7.02
N ASP A 625 0.57 21.65 -6.35
CA ASP A 625 1.72 22.31 -6.98
C ASP A 625 2.72 21.29 -7.55
N THR A 626 2.88 20.14 -6.88
CA THR A 626 3.79 19.06 -7.30
C THR A 626 3.25 18.32 -8.52
N ILE A 627 1.97 17.91 -8.50
CA ILE A 627 1.26 17.31 -9.65
C ILE A 627 1.30 18.27 -10.85
N ALA A 628 0.97 19.55 -10.64
CA ALA A 628 1.04 20.56 -11.68
C ALA A 628 2.46 20.70 -12.27
N SER A 629 3.49 20.67 -11.42
CA SER A 629 4.88 20.67 -11.85
C SER A 629 5.24 19.43 -12.67
N GLN A 630 4.77 18.24 -12.30
CA GLN A 630 5.04 17.00 -13.04
C GLN A 630 4.32 16.98 -14.40
N ILE A 631 3.06 17.41 -14.47
CA ILE A 631 2.32 17.55 -15.73
C ILE A 631 3.04 18.47 -16.73
N ILE A 632 3.66 19.56 -16.24
CA ILE A 632 4.34 20.54 -17.10
C ILE A 632 5.77 20.12 -17.45
N ASN A 633 6.58 19.78 -16.45
CA ASN A 633 8.04 19.64 -16.58
C ASN A 633 8.49 18.20 -16.85
N ASN A 634 7.66 17.21 -16.56
CA ASN A 634 8.01 15.79 -16.65
C ASN A 634 7.18 15.07 -17.74
N LEU A 635 5.88 15.38 -17.86
CA LEU A 635 4.98 14.85 -18.91
C LEU A 635 4.89 15.73 -20.18
N ASN A 636 5.60 16.87 -20.23
CA ASN A 636 5.58 17.82 -21.36
C ASN A 636 4.17 18.31 -21.78
N THR A 637 3.25 18.53 -20.82
CA THR A 637 1.86 19.00 -21.02
C THR A 637 1.05 18.17 -22.03
N PRO A 638 0.54 16.98 -21.64
CA PRO A 638 -0.27 16.12 -22.51
C PRO A 638 -1.56 16.79 -23.00
N ASP A 639 -2.08 16.38 -24.15
CA ASP A 639 -3.31 16.97 -24.73
C ASP A 639 -4.58 16.51 -24.03
N VAL A 640 -4.62 15.25 -23.57
CA VAL A 640 -5.67 14.68 -22.71
C VAL A 640 -5.01 13.91 -21.55
N ILE A 641 -5.51 14.10 -20.34
CA ILE A 641 -5.06 13.39 -19.13
C ILE A 641 -6.29 12.72 -18.50
N GLY A 642 -6.31 11.40 -18.44
CA GLY A 642 -7.25 10.66 -17.60
C GLY A 642 -6.73 10.61 -16.17
N LEU A 643 -7.48 11.19 -15.24
CA LEU A 643 -7.16 11.18 -13.82
C LEU A 643 -7.86 10.03 -13.10
N GLN A 644 -7.16 9.45 -12.12
CA GLN A 644 -7.69 8.50 -11.15
C GLN A 644 -7.49 9.05 -9.73
N GLU A 645 -8.26 8.53 -8.77
CA GLU A 645 -8.34 9.01 -7.38
C GLU A 645 -8.73 10.47 -7.14
N VAL A 646 -9.61 11.06 -7.98
CA VAL A 646 -10.17 12.39 -7.72
C VAL A 646 -11.31 12.32 -6.69
N GLN A 647 -11.19 13.07 -5.59
CA GLN A 647 -12.21 13.16 -4.52
C GLN A 647 -13.15 14.36 -4.65
N ASP A 648 -14.19 14.36 -3.81
CA ASP A 648 -15.15 15.46 -3.70
C ASP A 648 -14.47 16.75 -3.24
N ASN A 649 -15.14 17.89 -3.47
CA ASN A 649 -14.73 19.24 -3.05
C ASN A 649 -14.55 19.46 -1.53
N ASN A 650 -14.65 18.39 -0.73
CA ASN A 650 -14.61 18.34 0.73
C ASN A 650 -13.94 17.06 1.26
N GLY A 651 -13.22 16.32 0.41
CA GLY A 651 -12.49 15.11 0.76
C GLY A 651 -13.37 14.03 1.35
N SER A 652 -12.84 13.29 2.32
CA SER A 652 -13.52 12.19 2.98
C SER A 652 -14.66 12.60 3.94
N VAL A 653 -15.06 13.88 3.98
CA VAL A 653 -16.19 14.36 4.80
C VAL A 653 -17.53 13.87 4.24
N ASN A 654 -17.96 12.70 4.71
CA ASN A 654 -19.26 12.09 4.40
C ASN A 654 -20.45 12.95 4.88
N ASP A 655 -20.87 13.93 4.07
CA ASP A 655 -22.04 14.79 4.30
C ASP A 655 -23.09 14.77 3.17
N GLY A 656 -22.84 14.00 2.11
CA GLY A 656 -23.68 13.87 0.91
C GLY A 656 -23.31 14.81 -0.24
N THR A 657 -22.14 15.45 -0.17
CA THR A 657 -21.45 16.03 -1.34
C THR A 657 -20.98 14.91 -2.28
N VAL A 658 -21.01 15.15 -3.60
CA VAL A 658 -20.69 14.19 -4.69
C VAL A 658 -20.12 14.88 -5.94
N ALA A 659 -19.48 16.04 -5.78
CA ALA A 659 -18.98 16.87 -6.88
C ALA A 659 -17.50 17.18 -6.69
N ALA A 660 -16.73 17.11 -7.78
CA ALA A 660 -15.27 17.35 -7.80
C ALA A 660 -14.89 18.59 -8.63
N ASP A 661 -15.84 19.48 -8.93
CA ASP A 661 -15.63 20.66 -9.78
C ASP A 661 -14.68 21.71 -9.16
N GLN A 662 -14.59 21.79 -7.84
CA GLN A 662 -13.58 22.60 -7.14
C GLN A 662 -12.22 21.88 -7.09
N THR A 663 -12.21 20.56 -6.89
CA THR A 663 -10.98 19.74 -6.91
C THR A 663 -10.25 19.88 -8.24
N LEU A 664 -10.96 19.62 -9.34
CA LEU A 664 -10.42 19.69 -10.70
C LEU A 664 -10.02 21.12 -11.10
N GLN A 665 -10.81 22.14 -10.73
CA GLN A 665 -10.44 23.54 -10.97
C GLN A 665 -9.20 23.96 -10.17
N THR A 666 -9.01 23.45 -8.95
CA THR A 666 -7.82 23.78 -8.12
C THR A 666 -6.54 23.25 -8.77
N LEU A 667 -6.59 22.05 -9.38
CA LEU A 667 -5.47 21.51 -10.15
C LEU A 667 -5.22 22.28 -11.45
N ILE A 668 -6.26 22.69 -12.18
CA ILE A 668 -6.12 23.55 -13.37
C ILE A 668 -5.50 24.90 -13.02
N ASP A 669 -5.96 25.54 -11.94
CA ASP A 669 -5.43 26.82 -11.47
C ASP A 669 -3.93 26.70 -11.11
N ALA A 670 -3.52 25.60 -10.46
CA ALA A 670 -2.11 25.30 -10.16
C ALA A 670 -1.26 25.09 -11.43
N ILE A 671 -1.78 24.34 -12.42
CA ILE A 671 -1.11 24.15 -13.73
C ILE A 671 -0.95 25.50 -14.45
N ALA A 672 -1.98 26.35 -14.44
CA ALA A 672 -1.92 27.66 -15.09
C ALA A 672 -0.94 28.62 -14.40
N ASP A 673 -0.92 28.68 -13.06
CA ASP A 673 0.04 29.52 -12.30
C ASP A 673 1.48 28.99 -12.39
N ALA A 674 1.68 27.68 -12.58
CA ALA A 674 2.98 27.07 -12.91
C ALA A 674 3.41 27.30 -14.37
N GLY A 675 2.51 27.76 -15.25
CA GLY A 675 2.79 28.16 -16.63
C GLY A 675 2.45 27.13 -17.72
N GLY A 676 1.64 26.12 -17.39
CA GLY A 676 1.04 25.18 -18.35
C GLY A 676 -0.12 25.78 -19.16
N PRO A 677 -0.82 24.98 -19.98
CA PRO A 677 -1.98 25.43 -20.74
C PRO A 677 -3.22 25.60 -19.86
N GLU A 678 -4.18 26.40 -20.33
CA GLU A 678 -5.53 26.52 -19.74
C GLU A 678 -6.35 25.26 -20.10
N TYR A 679 -6.18 24.17 -19.33
CA TYR A 679 -6.97 22.93 -19.44
C TYR A 679 -8.45 23.17 -19.09
N GLU A 680 -9.35 22.39 -19.71
CA GLU A 680 -10.73 22.17 -19.25
C GLU A 680 -10.87 20.77 -18.64
N PHE A 681 -11.94 20.50 -17.88
CA PHE A 681 -12.16 19.22 -17.17
C PHE A 681 -13.50 18.55 -17.46
N ILE A 682 -13.55 17.24 -17.19
CA ILE A 682 -14.76 16.41 -17.20
C ILE A 682 -14.86 15.64 -15.87
N ASP A 683 -15.85 15.98 -15.04
CA ASP A 683 -16.17 15.30 -13.78
C ASP A 683 -17.11 14.09 -14.03
N ASN A 684 -16.82 12.95 -13.42
CA ASN A 684 -17.64 11.73 -13.51
C ASN A 684 -18.87 11.81 -12.59
N THR A 685 -19.80 12.69 -12.97
CA THR A 685 -21.08 12.93 -12.29
C THR A 685 -22.09 11.75 -12.37
N PHE A 686 -21.68 10.58 -12.86
CA PHE A 686 -22.52 9.38 -12.95
C PHE A 686 -22.50 8.51 -11.70
N ILE A 687 -21.53 8.71 -10.80
CA ILE A 687 -21.40 8.00 -9.52
C ILE A 687 -22.56 8.33 -8.56
N THR A 688 -22.64 7.58 -7.45
CA THR A 688 -23.60 7.87 -6.36
C THR A 688 -22.94 7.89 -4.98
N ASP A 689 -23.46 8.76 -4.10
CA ASP A 689 -23.07 8.93 -2.69
C ASP A 689 -22.93 7.60 -1.95
N GLY A 690 -21.71 7.29 -1.50
CA GLY A 690 -21.34 6.07 -0.79
C GLY A 690 -21.24 4.79 -1.62
N ALA A 691 -21.19 4.88 -2.97
CA ALA A 691 -21.10 3.72 -3.85
C ALA A 691 -19.73 3.49 -4.52
N SER A 692 -18.87 4.51 -4.60
CA SER A 692 -17.47 4.34 -5.01
C SER A 692 -16.62 3.76 -3.86
N GLY A 693 -15.69 2.88 -4.20
CA GLY A 693 -14.70 2.32 -3.27
C GLY A 693 -13.54 3.26 -2.94
N GLY A 694 -12.65 2.79 -2.06
CA GLY A 694 -11.52 3.54 -1.51
C GLY A 694 -11.87 4.25 -0.19
N GLN A 695 -11.33 5.46 0.02
CA GLN A 695 -11.50 6.25 1.25
C GLN A 695 -13.00 6.54 1.55
N PRO A 696 -13.53 6.06 2.69
CA PRO A 696 -14.97 6.17 2.99
C PRO A 696 -15.44 7.62 3.17
N GLY A 697 -16.08 8.18 2.15
CA GLY A 697 -16.75 9.48 2.19
C GLY A 697 -16.42 10.41 1.03
N GLY A 698 -15.28 10.24 0.35
CA GLY A 698 -14.82 11.12 -0.73
C GLY A 698 -15.24 10.73 -2.15
N ASN A 699 -16.14 9.73 -2.25
CA ASN A 699 -16.75 9.22 -3.49
C ASN A 699 -15.80 9.12 -4.70
N ILE A 700 -14.61 8.57 -4.48
CA ILE A 700 -13.49 8.58 -5.43
C ILE A 700 -13.91 8.22 -6.86
N ARG A 701 -13.38 8.96 -7.85
CA ARG A 701 -13.77 8.83 -9.26
C ARG A 701 -12.60 8.95 -10.24
N THR A 702 -12.88 8.53 -11.46
CA THR A 702 -12.12 8.86 -12.67
C THR A 702 -12.55 10.23 -13.20
N ALA A 703 -11.64 10.97 -13.84
CA ALA A 703 -11.95 12.26 -14.47
C ALA A 703 -11.08 12.48 -15.72
N PHE A 704 -11.31 13.57 -16.46
CA PHE A 704 -10.41 14.04 -17.51
C PHE A 704 -9.99 15.50 -17.31
N LEU A 705 -8.76 15.81 -17.68
CA LEU A 705 -8.33 17.14 -18.12
C LEU A 705 -8.03 17.09 -19.63
N TYR A 706 -8.36 18.14 -20.39
CA TYR A 706 -8.07 18.21 -21.83
C TYR A 706 -7.72 19.64 -22.27
N ASN A 707 -6.87 19.76 -23.30
CA ASN A 707 -6.34 21.03 -23.78
C ASN A 707 -7.20 21.56 -24.95
N PRO A 708 -8.08 22.56 -24.74
CA PRO A 708 -8.99 23.09 -25.77
C PRO A 708 -8.27 23.86 -26.90
N ALA A 709 -6.95 24.05 -26.81
CA ALA A 709 -6.13 24.56 -27.92
C ALA A 709 -5.58 23.45 -28.83
N ARG A 710 -5.85 22.17 -28.52
CA ARG A 710 -5.34 20.99 -29.25
C ARG A 710 -6.42 19.95 -29.58
N VAL A 711 -7.46 19.81 -28.74
CA VAL A 711 -8.60 18.91 -28.96
C VAL A 711 -9.94 19.60 -28.68
N ASP A 712 -10.97 19.26 -29.45
CA ASP A 712 -12.36 19.65 -29.19
C ASP A 712 -13.11 18.46 -28.53
N LEU A 713 -13.91 18.69 -27.48
CA LEU A 713 -14.77 17.66 -26.89
C LEU A 713 -16.03 17.45 -27.75
N VAL A 714 -16.31 16.21 -28.18
CA VAL A 714 -17.47 15.89 -29.02
C VAL A 714 -18.78 16.06 -28.21
N GLU A 715 -19.70 16.92 -28.67
CA GLU A 715 -20.90 17.30 -27.89
C GLU A 715 -21.82 16.09 -27.59
N GLY A 716 -21.72 15.56 -26.38
CA GLY A 716 -22.58 14.50 -25.86
C GLY A 716 -21.99 13.09 -25.91
N SER A 717 -20.67 12.95 -26.13
CA SER A 717 -19.93 11.69 -25.99
C SER A 717 -19.89 11.14 -24.56
N VAL A 718 -19.76 12.05 -23.59
CA VAL A 718 -19.46 11.73 -22.19
C VAL A 718 -20.46 10.77 -21.55
N GLN A 719 -19.99 9.58 -21.16
CA GLN A 719 -20.81 8.47 -20.64
C GLN A 719 -20.01 7.53 -19.72
N PRO A 720 -20.66 6.78 -18.81
CA PRO A 720 -20.00 5.77 -17.99
C PRO A 720 -20.04 4.38 -18.65
N ILE A 721 -19.14 3.48 -18.24
CA ILE A 721 -19.25 2.04 -18.53
C ILE A 721 -19.91 1.34 -17.34
N GLY A 722 -21.13 0.82 -17.54
CA GLY A 722 -21.87 0.10 -16.51
C GLY A 722 -22.62 1.02 -15.51
N ASP A 723 -22.79 0.53 -14.28
CA ASP A 723 -23.34 1.26 -13.14
C ASP A 723 -22.78 0.66 -11.82
N GLN A 724 -22.98 1.35 -10.69
CA GLN A 724 -22.53 0.92 -9.35
C GLN A 724 -23.63 0.18 -8.55
N SER A 725 -24.66 -0.38 -9.20
CA SER A 725 -25.77 -1.03 -8.48
C SER A 725 -25.47 -2.48 -8.08
N SER A 726 -26.20 -3.01 -7.10
CA SER A 726 -25.85 -4.31 -6.51
C SER A 726 -26.00 -5.49 -7.49
N GLY A 727 -24.91 -6.25 -7.68
CA GLY A 727 -24.72 -7.27 -8.69
C GLY A 727 -24.21 -6.76 -10.06
N SER A 728 -23.67 -5.55 -10.12
CA SER A 728 -22.94 -5.00 -11.28
C SER A 728 -21.44 -5.28 -11.18
N ALA A 729 -20.68 -5.01 -12.26
CA ALA A 729 -19.23 -5.12 -12.25
C ALA A 729 -18.53 -4.04 -11.39
N PHE A 730 -19.20 -2.92 -11.14
CA PHE A 730 -18.65 -1.78 -10.39
C PHE A 730 -19.41 -1.52 -9.07
N GLU A 731 -20.04 -2.55 -8.49
CA GLU A 731 -20.59 -2.48 -7.12
C GLU A 731 -19.45 -2.24 -6.13
N GLY A 732 -19.42 -1.07 -5.49
CA GLY A 732 -18.35 -0.73 -4.55
C GLY A 732 -17.01 -0.34 -5.20
N ALA A 733 -16.96 -0.20 -6.52
CA ALA A 733 -15.75 0.19 -7.27
C ALA A 733 -15.90 1.57 -7.92
N ARG A 734 -14.80 2.09 -8.48
CA ARG A 734 -14.80 3.35 -9.23
C ARG A 734 -15.38 3.08 -10.63
N LEU A 735 -16.26 3.97 -11.11
CA LEU A 735 -16.94 3.79 -12.38
C LEU A 735 -16.07 4.35 -13.53
N PRO A 736 -15.82 3.63 -14.65
CA PRO A 736 -15.05 4.18 -15.76
C PRO A 736 -15.77 5.33 -16.45
N LEU A 737 -15.02 6.33 -16.90
CA LEU A 737 -15.51 7.49 -17.65
C LEU A 737 -15.03 7.44 -19.09
N VAL A 738 -15.95 7.56 -20.05
CA VAL A 738 -15.65 7.67 -21.49
C VAL A 738 -15.89 9.10 -21.95
N ALA A 739 -15.01 9.63 -22.80
CA ALA A 739 -15.21 10.84 -23.57
C ALA A 739 -14.57 10.69 -24.96
N ASP A 740 -15.27 11.19 -25.99
CA ASP A 740 -14.76 11.23 -27.37
C ASP A 740 -14.25 12.64 -27.69
N PHE A 741 -13.03 12.73 -28.21
CA PHE A 741 -12.33 13.98 -28.55
C PHE A 741 -12.04 14.05 -30.05
N GLU A 742 -12.19 15.23 -30.67
CA GLU A 742 -11.79 15.48 -32.06
C GLU A 742 -10.36 16.05 -32.10
N PHE A 743 -9.47 15.36 -32.83
CA PHE A 743 -8.11 15.79 -33.15
C PHE A 743 -7.89 15.65 -34.66
N ASN A 744 -7.44 16.70 -35.35
CA ASN A 744 -7.26 16.71 -36.81
C ASN A 744 -8.49 16.28 -37.65
N GLY A 745 -9.71 16.44 -37.11
CA GLY A 745 -10.94 15.96 -37.75
C GLY A 745 -11.14 14.44 -37.67
N GLN A 746 -10.39 13.76 -36.79
CA GLN A 746 -10.58 12.36 -36.41
C GLN A 746 -11.10 12.30 -34.97
N GLU A 747 -12.07 11.42 -34.72
CA GLU A 747 -12.60 11.14 -33.39
C GLU A 747 -11.69 10.14 -32.67
N VAL A 748 -11.50 10.32 -31.36
CA VAL A 748 -10.71 9.45 -30.47
C VAL A 748 -11.49 9.23 -29.18
N THR A 749 -11.95 7.99 -28.96
CA THR A 749 -12.62 7.56 -27.73
C THR A 749 -11.57 7.29 -26.65
N VAL A 750 -11.59 8.06 -25.56
CA VAL A 750 -10.72 7.82 -24.39
C VAL A 750 -11.57 7.32 -23.23
N ILE A 751 -11.12 6.23 -22.60
CA ILE A 751 -11.73 5.59 -21.45
C ILE A 751 -10.76 5.70 -20.27
N SER A 752 -11.13 6.42 -19.22
CA SER A 752 -10.41 6.47 -17.94
C SER A 752 -10.98 5.44 -16.98
N ASN A 753 -10.12 4.53 -16.52
CA ASN A 753 -10.45 3.40 -15.67
C ASN A 753 -9.83 3.56 -14.27
N HIS A 754 -10.50 3.00 -13.27
CA HIS A 754 -9.93 2.70 -11.96
C HIS A 754 -10.65 1.43 -11.47
N PHE A 755 -9.97 0.29 -11.43
CA PHE A 755 -10.56 -1.00 -11.07
C PHE A 755 -10.55 -1.26 -9.54
N SER A 756 -11.13 -2.38 -9.11
CA SER A 756 -11.03 -2.85 -7.71
C SER A 756 -9.58 -3.10 -7.32
N SER A 757 -9.18 -2.67 -6.14
CA SER A 757 -7.80 -2.84 -5.64
C SER A 757 -7.38 -4.30 -5.47
N LYS A 758 -6.08 -4.62 -5.53
CA LYS A 758 -5.49 -5.93 -5.12
C LYS A 758 -5.63 -6.25 -3.61
N GLY A 759 -6.50 -5.55 -2.88
CA GLY A 759 -6.77 -5.78 -1.46
C GLY A 759 -7.33 -7.18 -1.18
N GLY A 760 -6.93 -7.77 -0.05
CA GLY A 760 -7.28 -9.15 0.29
C GLY A 760 -6.48 -10.22 -0.46
N SER A 761 -5.46 -9.83 -1.24
CA SER A 761 -4.44 -10.76 -1.72
C SER A 761 -3.67 -11.41 -0.56
N ALA A 762 -3.15 -12.60 -0.78
CA ALA A 762 -2.30 -13.29 0.18
C ALA A 762 -0.90 -12.67 0.27
N PRO A 763 -0.18 -12.84 1.38
CA PRO A 763 1.24 -12.50 1.46
C PRO A 763 2.09 -13.33 0.49
N ILE A 764 3.08 -12.70 -0.14
CA ILE A 764 4.02 -13.36 -1.08
C ILE A 764 4.84 -14.40 -0.31
N LEU A 765 5.47 -14.01 0.80
CA LEU A 765 6.16 -14.92 1.72
C LEU A 765 5.17 -15.43 2.78
N GLY A 766 4.02 -15.94 2.34
CA GLY A 766 2.94 -16.48 3.19
C GLY A 766 2.66 -17.96 2.94
N ILE A 767 1.58 -18.47 3.55
CA ILE A 767 1.21 -19.91 3.48
C ILE A 767 0.42 -20.33 2.22
N GLU A 768 0.41 -19.50 1.17
CA GLU A 768 -0.34 -19.71 -0.07
C GLU A 768 0.55 -20.08 -1.27
N GLN A 769 1.48 -21.01 -1.07
CA GLN A 769 2.44 -21.42 -2.12
C GLN A 769 1.90 -22.47 -3.11
N PRO A 770 2.50 -22.59 -4.31
CA PRO A 770 3.42 -21.62 -4.94
C PRO A 770 2.65 -20.34 -5.33
N PHE A 771 3.19 -19.17 -5.00
CA PHE A 771 2.50 -17.89 -5.16
C PHE A 771 2.36 -17.45 -6.63
N ASP A 772 3.41 -17.69 -7.42
CA ASP A 772 3.55 -17.34 -8.83
C ASP A 772 2.55 -18.10 -9.74
N GLU A 773 2.51 -19.44 -9.69
CA GLU A 773 1.55 -20.26 -10.47
C GLU A 773 0.07 -19.94 -10.13
N ARG A 774 -0.19 -19.20 -9.04
CA ARG A 774 -1.52 -18.97 -8.47
C ARG A 774 -2.04 -17.54 -8.59
N GLN A 775 -1.46 -16.67 -9.42
CA GLN A 775 -2.03 -15.33 -9.67
C GLN A 775 -3.46 -15.36 -10.29
N GLU A 776 -3.91 -16.49 -10.85
CA GLU A 776 -5.30 -16.72 -11.30
C GLU A 776 -6.24 -17.29 -10.21
N ASP A 777 -5.82 -17.29 -8.93
CA ASP A 777 -6.60 -17.75 -7.78
C ASP A 777 -7.02 -16.56 -6.90
N VAL A 778 -8.33 -16.37 -6.70
CA VAL A 778 -8.91 -15.32 -5.83
C VAL A 778 -8.48 -15.44 -4.36
N THR A 779 -7.94 -16.59 -3.93
CA THR A 779 -7.36 -16.74 -2.58
C THR A 779 -5.93 -16.20 -2.48
N VAL A 780 -5.26 -15.94 -3.61
CA VAL A 780 -3.91 -15.38 -3.70
C VAL A 780 -3.94 -13.94 -4.21
N ASN A 781 -4.73 -13.67 -5.24
CA ASN A 781 -4.83 -12.38 -5.93
C ASN A 781 -6.13 -11.62 -5.59
N GLY A 782 -6.68 -11.82 -4.38
CA GLY A 782 -7.77 -11.01 -3.80
C GLY A 782 -8.99 -10.81 -4.72
N SER A 783 -9.39 -9.54 -4.92
CA SER A 783 -10.49 -9.10 -5.82
C SER A 783 -10.20 -9.30 -7.32
N LEU A 784 -9.62 -10.44 -7.71
CA LEU A 784 -9.42 -10.85 -9.11
C LEU A 784 -10.75 -11.05 -9.85
N ASP A 785 -11.78 -11.62 -9.22
CA ASP A 785 -13.07 -11.87 -9.90
C ASP A 785 -13.86 -10.57 -10.15
N GLU A 786 -13.73 -9.58 -9.26
CA GLU A 786 -14.18 -8.20 -9.50
C GLU A 786 -13.45 -7.58 -10.70
N ARG A 787 -12.10 -7.59 -10.72
CA ARG A 787 -11.29 -7.04 -11.82
C ARG A 787 -11.57 -7.74 -13.14
N GLN A 788 -11.73 -9.07 -13.15
CA GLN A 788 -12.17 -9.82 -14.34
C GLN A 788 -13.56 -9.37 -14.82
N ALA A 789 -14.52 -9.12 -13.92
CA ALA A 789 -15.84 -8.61 -14.29
C ALA A 789 -15.79 -7.19 -14.88
N GLN A 790 -14.92 -6.33 -14.33
CA GLN A 790 -14.68 -4.96 -14.77
C GLN A 790 -14.00 -4.93 -16.15
N ALA A 791 -12.93 -5.72 -16.33
CA ALA A 791 -12.27 -5.94 -17.62
C ALA A 791 -13.26 -6.43 -18.69
N ASN A 792 -14.13 -7.40 -18.37
CA ASN A 792 -15.15 -7.86 -19.31
C ASN A 792 -16.15 -6.75 -19.68
N ALA A 793 -16.54 -5.87 -18.75
CA ALA A 793 -17.45 -4.76 -19.02
C ALA A 793 -16.84 -3.69 -19.95
N VAL A 794 -15.56 -3.36 -19.74
CA VAL A 794 -14.81 -2.44 -20.61
C VAL A 794 -14.55 -3.08 -21.98
N ASN A 795 -14.14 -4.35 -22.02
CA ASN A 795 -13.94 -5.09 -23.27
C ASN A 795 -15.23 -5.23 -24.10
N ASP A 796 -16.39 -5.47 -23.45
CA ASP A 796 -17.69 -5.46 -24.14
C ASP A 796 -17.99 -4.07 -24.74
N PHE A 797 -17.64 -2.97 -24.07
CA PHE A 797 -17.79 -1.62 -24.63
C PHE A 797 -16.90 -1.43 -25.87
N VAL A 798 -15.59 -1.68 -25.73
CA VAL A 798 -14.59 -1.58 -26.82
C VAL A 798 -14.99 -2.43 -28.02
N ALA A 799 -15.35 -3.69 -27.79
CA ALA A 799 -15.78 -4.60 -28.84
C ALA A 799 -17.08 -4.15 -29.53
N ASN A 800 -18.03 -3.53 -28.81
CA ASN A 800 -19.23 -2.98 -29.44
C ASN A 800 -18.90 -1.76 -30.33
N THR A 801 -17.95 -0.91 -29.93
CA THR A 801 -17.46 0.21 -30.74
C THR A 801 -16.76 -0.28 -32.01
N LEU A 802 -15.80 -1.21 -31.89
CA LEU A 802 -15.10 -1.79 -33.04
C LEU A 802 -16.01 -2.63 -33.97
N ASN A 803 -17.13 -3.17 -33.46
CA ASN A 803 -18.16 -3.81 -34.30
C ASN A 803 -19.06 -2.79 -35.02
N ALA A 804 -19.09 -1.53 -34.60
CA ALA A 804 -19.78 -0.44 -35.28
C ALA A 804 -18.88 0.24 -36.32
N ASP A 805 -17.62 0.52 -35.95
CA ASP A 805 -16.57 1.02 -36.84
C ASP A 805 -15.23 0.31 -36.53
N PRO A 806 -14.74 -0.60 -37.38
CA PRO A 806 -13.48 -1.33 -37.15
C PRO A 806 -12.22 -0.47 -37.21
N ASP A 807 -12.30 0.74 -37.76
CA ASP A 807 -11.17 1.66 -37.88
C ASP A 807 -11.18 2.73 -36.74
N ALA A 808 -12.01 2.53 -35.69
CA ALA A 808 -12.18 3.46 -34.58
C ALA A 808 -10.95 3.57 -33.67
N ASN A 809 -10.58 4.80 -33.35
CA ASN A 809 -9.49 5.15 -32.44
C ASN A 809 -9.97 5.05 -30.99
N ILE A 810 -9.49 4.06 -30.24
CA ILE A 810 -9.88 3.82 -28.85
C ILE A 810 -8.63 3.76 -27.98
N VAL A 811 -8.63 4.50 -26.88
CA VAL A 811 -7.63 4.46 -25.81
C VAL A 811 -8.32 4.05 -24.52
N ALA A 812 -7.93 2.92 -23.94
CA ALA A 812 -8.30 2.54 -22.57
C ALA A 812 -7.09 2.73 -21.66
N LEU A 813 -7.16 3.70 -20.75
CA LEU A 813 -6.09 4.03 -19.82
C LEU A 813 -6.61 4.05 -18.38
N GLY A 814 -5.70 3.99 -17.42
CA GLY A 814 -6.04 4.06 -16.00
C GLY A 814 -5.29 3.07 -15.13
N ASP A 815 -5.65 3.09 -13.85
CA ASP A 815 -5.28 2.11 -12.86
C ASP A 815 -6.19 0.86 -13.04
N PHE A 816 -5.64 -0.21 -13.60
CA PHE A 816 -6.33 -1.49 -13.74
C PHE A 816 -6.09 -2.41 -12.53
N ASN A 817 -5.23 -1.98 -11.60
CA ASN A 817 -4.86 -2.67 -10.38
C ASN A 817 -4.46 -4.13 -10.63
N GLU A 818 -3.77 -4.41 -11.74
CA GLU A 818 -3.34 -5.77 -12.12
C GLU A 818 -2.11 -5.74 -13.04
N PHE A 819 -1.29 -6.79 -13.00
CA PHE A 819 -0.12 -6.96 -13.86
C PHE A 819 -0.49 -7.29 -15.31
N GLU A 820 0.36 -6.97 -16.29
CA GLU A 820 0.05 -7.16 -17.71
C GLU A 820 -0.18 -8.63 -18.11
N PHE A 821 0.44 -9.57 -17.37
CA PHE A 821 0.42 -11.00 -17.65
C PHE A 821 -0.72 -11.78 -16.94
N VAL A 822 -1.70 -11.08 -16.34
CA VAL A 822 -2.82 -11.70 -15.60
C VAL A 822 -4.16 -11.34 -16.28
N SER A 823 -5.15 -12.22 -16.18
CA SER A 823 -6.30 -12.23 -17.10
C SER A 823 -7.15 -10.95 -17.20
N PRO A 824 -7.27 -10.04 -16.22
CA PRO A 824 -7.90 -8.73 -16.43
C PRO A 824 -7.30 -7.93 -17.60
N LEU A 825 -5.99 -8.01 -17.84
CA LEU A 825 -5.35 -7.38 -19.00
C LEU A 825 -5.49 -8.25 -20.27
N GLU A 826 -5.27 -9.57 -20.19
CA GLU A 826 -5.52 -10.50 -21.31
C GLU A 826 -6.96 -10.39 -21.87
N ILE A 827 -7.94 -10.01 -21.03
CA ILE A 827 -9.32 -9.79 -21.44
C ILE A 827 -9.44 -8.57 -22.36
N LEU A 828 -8.78 -7.46 -22.03
CA LEU A 828 -8.80 -6.22 -22.83
C LEU A 828 -7.98 -6.37 -24.13
N GLU A 829 -6.87 -7.11 -24.05
CA GLU A 829 -5.97 -7.42 -25.17
C GLU A 829 -6.59 -8.31 -26.27
N GLN A 830 -7.84 -8.75 -26.08
CA GLN A 830 -8.64 -9.38 -27.15
C GLN A 830 -9.07 -8.38 -28.24
N ASN A 831 -9.05 -7.07 -27.95
CA ASN A 831 -9.47 -6.00 -28.88
C ASN A 831 -8.56 -4.75 -28.87
N LEU A 832 -7.53 -4.71 -28.01
CA LEU A 832 -6.57 -3.61 -27.88
C LEU A 832 -5.13 -4.16 -27.81
N THR A 833 -4.13 -3.32 -28.04
CA THR A 833 -2.71 -3.59 -27.75
C THR A 833 -2.27 -2.81 -26.52
N ASN A 834 -1.66 -3.48 -25.55
CA ASN A 834 -1.19 -2.89 -24.31
C ASN A 834 0.19 -2.26 -24.51
N LEU A 835 0.28 -0.92 -24.47
CA LEU A 835 1.53 -0.21 -24.78
C LEU A 835 2.63 -0.46 -23.73
N THR A 836 2.25 -0.88 -22.52
CA THR A 836 3.16 -1.36 -21.47
C THR A 836 4.08 -2.47 -21.98
N GLU A 837 3.55 -3.37 -22.82
CA GLU A 837 4.34 -4.48 -23.37
C GLU A 837 5.44 -4.03 -24.33
N THR A 838 5.37 -2.81 -24.86
CA THR A 838 6.40 -2.26 -25.75
C THR A 838 7.69 -1.90 -25.01
N LEU A 839 7.64 -1.73 -23.68
CA LEU A 839 8.81 -1.51 -22.83
C LEU A 839 9.54 -2.83 -22.51
N PRO A 840 10.87 -2.76 -22.29
CA PRO A 840 11.61 -3.82 -21.61
C PRO A 840 10.96 -4.20 -20.29
N GLU A 841 10.97 -5.50 -19.98
CA GLU A 841 10.35 -6.11 -18.79
C GLU A 841 10.77 -5.42 -17.47
N ASN A 842 12.07 -5.08 -17.36
CA ASN A 842 12.64 -4.37 -16.21
C ASN A 842 12.41 -2.84 -16.24
N GLU A 843 11.59 -2.32 -17.16
CA GLU A 843 11.12 -0.93 -17.22
C GLU A 843 9.59 -0.82 -17.00
N ARG A 844 8.88 -1.96 -16.82
CA ARG A 844 7.42 -2.03 -16.62
C ARG A 844 7.01 -1.90 -15.15
N TYR A 845 6.97 -0.68 -14.63
CA TYR A 845 6.37 -0.40 -13.32
C TYR A 845 5.80 1.01 -13.25
N SER A 846 4.65 1.15 -12.59
CA SER A 846 4.01 2.41 -12.21
C SER A 846 3.83 2.56 -10.70
N PHE A 847 4.09 1.51 -9.92
CA PHE A 847 3.82 1.45 -8.49
C PHE A 847 4.85 0.55 -7.79
N ILE A 848 5.17 0.82 -6.52
CA ILE A 848 6.08 0.00 -5.72
C ILE A 848 5.43 -0.35 -4.37
N PHE A 849 5.34 -1.64 -4.05
CA PHE A 849 4.75 -2.14 -2.81
C PHE A 849 5.57 -3.31 -2.24
N GLN A 850 5.92 -3.24 -0.95
CA GLN A 850 6.77 -4.23 -0.25
C GLN A 850 8.04 -4.61 -1.04
N GLY A 851 8.72 -3.59 -1.59
CA GLY A 851 9.93 -3.76 -2.41
C GLY A 851 9.71 -4.39 -3.79
N ASN A 852 8.46 -4.64 -4.21
CA ASN A 852 8.14 -5.11 -5.56
C ASN A 852 7.62 -3.97 -6.41
N SER A 853 8.28 -3.74 -7.54
CA SER A 853 7.87 -2.79 -8.58
C SER A 853 6.88 -3.49 -9.52
N GLN A 854 5.78 -2.83 -9.80
CA GLN A 854 4.58 -3.41 -10.39
C GLN A 854 4.03 -2.47 -11.46
N SER A 855 3.69 -3.00 -12.64
CA SER A 855 2.75 -2.31 -13.51
C SER A 855 1.34 -2.60 -13.00
N LEU A 856 0.61 -1.55 -12.62
CA LEU A 856 -0.81 -1.60 -12.26
C LEU A 856 -1.65 -0.64 -13.12
N ASP A 857 -1.02 0.45 -13.56
CA ASP A 857 -1.56 1.36 -14.55
C ASP A 857 -1.11 0.93 -15.94
N HIS A 858 -1.97 1.15 -16.94
CA HIS A 858 -1.67 0.82 -18.34
C HIS A 858 -2.28 1.85 -19.30
N ILE A 859 -1.77 1.89 -20.52
CA ILE A 859 -2.43 2.51 -21.68
C ILE A 859 -2.56 1.44 -22.77
N LEU A 860 -3.80 1.06 -23.10
CA LEU A 860 -4.12 0.11 -24.16
C LEU A 860 -4.81 0.85 -25.32
N VAL A 861 -4.47 0.52 -26.56
CA VAL A 861 -4.96 1.22 -27.76
C VAL A 861 -5.49 0.29 -28.85
N SER A 862 -6.40 0.77 -29.70
CA SER A 862 -6.90 0.01 -30.85
C SER A 862 -5.84 -0.20 -31.95
N ASP A 863 -6.03 -1.22 -32.81
CA ASP A 863 -5.21 -1.50 -34.00
C ASP A 863 -4.94 -0.25 -34.89
N SER A 864 -5.86 0.73 -34.90
CA SER A 864 -5.74 1.97 -35.67
C SER A 864 -4.75 2.99 -35.08
N LEU A 865 -4.36 2.81 -33.81
CA LEU A 865 -3.49 3.72 -33.05
C LEU A 865 -2.11 3.11 -32.71
N ASP A 866 -1.98 1.78 -32.76
CA ASP A 866 -0.74 1.04 -32.48
C ASP A 866 0.42 1.37 -33.46
N GLU A 867 0.15 1.48 -34.78
CA GLU A 867 1.21 1.72 -35.77
C GLU A 867 1.83 3.13 -35.64
N GLY A 868 2.89 3.23 -34.84
CA GLY A 868 3.57 4.49 -34.54
C GLY A 868 3.16 5.13 -33.22
N ALA A 869 2.57 4.35 -32.30
CA ALA A 869 2.51 4.73 -30.89
C ALA A 869 3.92 4.79 -30.27
N GLU A 870 4.14 5.77 -29.40
CA GLU A 870 5.26 5.81 -28.45
C GLU A 870 4.68 5.90 -27.04
N PHE A 871 5.32 5.25 -26.07
CA PHE A 871 4.83 5.11 -24.69
C PHE A 871 5.98 5.23 -23.68
N ASP A 872 5.67 5.76 -22.50
CA ASP A 872 6.63 6.10 -21.45
C ASP A 872 5.93 6.04 -20.07
N VAL A 873 6.58 5.47 -19.05
CA VAL A 873 6.12 5.51 -17.65
C VAL A 873 7.09 6.38 -16.87
N VAL A 874 6.62 7.55 -16.46
CA VAL A 874 7.50 8.68 -16.21
C VAL A 874 7.84 8.75 -14.72
N GLN A 875 8.91 8.08 -14.32
CA GLN A 875 9.29 7.82 -12.92
C GLN A 875 9.62 9.09 -12.13
N VAL A 876 8.64 9.62 -11.40
CA VAL A 876 8.66 10.87 -10.62
C VAL A 876 8.09 10.73 -9.20
N ASN A 877 7.51 9.58 -8.84
CA ASN A 877 6.79 9.32 -7.59
C ASN A 877 7.26 8.04 -6.85
N SER A 878 7.04 6.85 -7.40
CA SER A 878 7.10 5.58 -6.63
C SER A 878 8.50 5.23 -6.12
N GLU A 879 9.55 5.75 -6.76
CA GLU A 879 10.96 5.57 -6.37
C GLU A 879 11.45 6.50 -5.24
N PHE A 880 10.64 7.48 -4.85
CA PHE A 880 11.02 8.55 -3.93
C PHE A 880 10.34 8.42 -2.56
N ALA A 881 11.07 8.80 -1.50
CA ALA A 881 10.66 8.71 -0.10
C ALA A 881 9.21 9.16 0.17
N GLU A 882 8.48 8.37 0.95
CA GLU A 882 7.10 8.66 1.35
C GLU A 882 7.03 9.85 2.30
N THR A 883 6.95 11.04 1.70
CA THR A 883 6.89 12.34 2.36
C THR A 883 5.54 13.02 2.08
N GLU A 884 5.11 13.89 2.98
CA GLU A 884 3.90 14.72 2.84
C GLU A 884 3.84 15.46 1.49
N GLN A 885 5.00 15.78 0.91
CA GLN A 885 5.15 16.50 -0.36
C GLN A 885 5.17 15.60 -1.61
N ARG A 886 5.13 14.27 -1.48
CA ARG A 886 5.08 13.35 -2.63
C ARG A 886 3.72 13.46 -3.31
N ALA A 887 3.70 13.53 -4.65
CA ALA A 887 2.48 13.83 -5.39
C ALA A 887 1.49 12.66 -5.46
N SER A 888 2.00 11.45 -5.57
CA SER A 888 1.25 10.19 -5.59
C SER A 888 2.14 9.03 -5.14
N ASP A 889 1.56 7.86 -4.91
CA ASP A 889 2.25 6.57 -4.84
C ASP A 889 2.38 5.90 -6.23
N HIS A 890 1.60 6.35 -7.21
CA HIS A 890 1.67 5.92 -8.60
C HIS A 890 2.45 6.91 -9.49
N ASP A 891 3.17 6.39 -10.47
CA ASP A 891 3.82 7.15 -11.53
C ASP A 891 2.89 7.39 -12.73
N PRO A 892 2.94 8.59 -13.35
CA PRO A 892 2.11 8.91 -14.50
C PRO A 892 2.62 8.30 -15.81
N LEU A 893 1.67 7.89 -16.64
CA LEU A 893 1.91 7.26 -17.94
C LEU A 893 1.62 8.27 -19.05
N VAL A 894 2.41 8.27 -20.13
CA VAL A 894 2.11 9.09 -21.32
C VAL A 894 2.36 8.30 -22.60
N ALA A 895 1.42 8.41 -23.54
CA ALA A 895 1.51 7.88 -24.88
C ALA A 895 1.38 9.00 -25.93
N ARG A 896 2.09 8.86 -27.04
CA ARG A 896 1.94 9.68 -28.25
C ARG A 896 1.36 8.83 -29.37
N LEU A 897 0.27 9.32 -29.95
CA LEU A 897 -0.52 8.63 -30.97
C LEU A 897 -0.49 9.46 -32.26
N THR A 898 -0.13 8.83 -33.38
CA THR A 898 0.01 9.53 -34.66
C THR A 898 -1.32 9.54 -35.41
N LEU A 899 -1.84 10.74 -35.68
CA LEU A 899 -3.14 11.00 -36.30
C LEU A 899 -2.93 11.99 -37.47
N GLU A 900 -2.46 11.44 -38.60
CA GLU A 900 -2.25 12.18 -39.85
C GLU A 900 -3.56 12.84 -40.30
N THR A 901 -3.53 14.15 -40.54
CA THR A 901 -4.69 14.90 -41.05
C THR A 901 -5.27 14.22 -42.30
N PRO A 902 -6.53 13.74 -42.29
CA PRO A 902 -7.09 12.99 -43.41
C PRO A 902 -7.03 13.80 -44.71
N VAL A 903 -6.58 13.17 -45.80
CA VAL A 903 -6.54 13.81 -47.13
C VAL A 903 -7.96 14.01 -47.65
N VAL A 904 -8.56 15.16 -47.34
CA VAL A 904 -9.93 15.50 -47.75
C VAL A 904 -9.98 15.73 -49.27
N GLU A 905 -10.68 14.84 -49.98
CA GLU A 905 -11.04 15.08 -51.39
C GLU A 905 -12.01 16.27 -51.49
N PRO A 906 -11.72 17.29 -52.32
CA PRO A 906 -12.42 18.57 -52.27
C PRO A 906 -13.90 18.50 -52.65
N ASN A 907 -14.77 19.22 -51.94
CA ASN A 907 -16.22 19.14 -52.16
C ASN A 907 -16.62 19.87 -53.45
N ILE A 908 -17.31 19.18 -54.36
CA ILE A 908 -17.77 19.78 -55.63
C ILE A 908 -19.17 20.38 -55.46
N ILE A 909 -19.29 21.71 -55.51
CA ILE A 909 -20.53 22.46 -55.25
C ILE A 909 -20.97 23.22 -56.51
N GLU A 910 -21.93 22.67 -57.27
CA GLU A 910 -22.51 23.33 -58.46
C GLU A 910 -23.81 24.11 -58.15
N GLY A 911 -23.80 25.42 -58.41
CA GLY A 911 -24.95 26.31 -58.51
C GLY A 911 -25.78 26.11 -59.79
N THR A 912 -26.91 26.79 -59.89
CA THR A 912 -27.97 26.47 -60.86
C THR A 912 -27.86 27.23 -62.19
N ARG A 913 -28.84 28.10 -62.49
CA ARG A 913 -28.90 29.06 -63.61
C ARG A 913 -29.80 30.26 -63.27
N ASN A 914 -29.84 30.60 -61.99
CA ASN A 914 -30.52 31.75 -61.40
C ASN A 914 -29.64 32.21 -60.24
N ALA A 915 -29.76 33.48 -59.82
CA ALA A 915 -29.10 33.98 -58.61
C ALA A 915 -29.29 33.03 -57.40
N ASP A 916 -28.21 32.36 -57.03
CA ASP A 916 -28.11 31.41 -55.91
C ASP A 916 -27.32 32.02 -54.75
N ASN A 917 -27.43 31.40 -53.57
CA ASN A 917 -26.66 31.79 -52.38
C ASN A 917 -25.96 30.54 -51.83
N ILE A 918 -24.68 30.40 -52.18
CA ILE A 918 -23.84 29.24 -51.94
C ILE A 918 -22.94 29.50 -50.73
N THR A 919 -22.67 28.47 -49.95
CA THR A 919 -21.75 28.54 -48.82
C THR A 919 -21.02 27.21 -48.70
N GLY A 920 -19.70 27.27 -48.58
CA GLY A 920 -18.82 26.12 -48.47
C GLY A 920 -18.78 25.47 -47.09
N THR A 921 -17.77 24.62 -46.88
CA THR A 921 -17.61 23.73 -45.73
C THR A 921 -16.71 24.31 -44.63
N ARG A 922 -15.51 23.77 -44.46
CA ARG A 922 -14.35 24.21 -43.64
C ARG A 922 -13.06 23.51 -44.13
N ASN A 923 -13.16 22.93 -45.32
CA ASN A 923 -12.26 22.01 -45.99
C ASN A 923 -12.29 22.45 -47.47
N PRO A 924 -11.33 22.06 -48.32
CA PRO A 924 -11.21 22.64 -49.66
C PRO A 924 -12.45 22.36 -50.53
N ASP A 925 -13.12 23.39 -51.03
CA ASP A 925 -14.27 23.25 -51.91
C ASP A 925 -13.96 23.70 -53.35
N PHE A 926 -14.51 22.97 -54.33
CA PHE A 926 -14.58 23.41 -55.73
C PHE A 926 -15.99 23.92 -56.03
N ILE A 927 -16.18 25.24 -56.04
CA ILE A 927 -17.48 25.90 -56.15
C ILE A 927 -17.68 26.49 -57.55
N THR A 928 -18.88 26.36 -58.11
CA THR A 928 -19.25 26.97 -59.39
C THR A 928 -20.69 27.52 -59.39
N GLY A 929 -20.91 28.83 -59.37
CA GLY A 929 -22.25 29.46 -59.42
C GLY A 929 -23.02 29.23 -60.74
N ASN A 930 -22.26 29.10 -61.84
CA ASN A 930 -22.67 28.87 -63.22
C ASN A 930 -23.35 30.04 -63.94
N ASN A 931 -24.46 30.58 -63.42
CA ASN A 931 -25.31 31.51 -64.16
C ASN A 931 -26.31 32.20 -63.22
N GLY A 932 -26.02 33.41 -62.77
CA GLY A 932 -26.86 34.15 -61.85
C GLY A 932 -26.19 35.46 -61.47
N ASP A 933 -26.84 36.26 -60.62
CA ASP A 933 -26.12 37.29 -59.86
C ASP A 933 -25.89 36.64 -58.48
N ASP A 934 -24.87 35.79 -58.39
CA ASP A 934 -24.72 34.79 -57.33
C ASP A 934 -24.03 35.37 -56.09
N THR A 935 -24.31 34.81 -54.92
CA THR A 935 -23.57 35.12 -53.67
C THR A 935 -22.86 33.86 -53.22
N ILE A 936 -21.54 33.91 -53.08
CA ILE A 936 -20.70 32.75 -52.76
C ILE A 936 -19.77 33.13 -51.61
N ASN A 937 -19.66 32.24 -50.63
CA ASN A 937 -18.68 32.31 -49.57
C ASN A 937 -18.07 30.92 -49.46
N GLY A 938 -16.75 30.80 -49.59
CA GLY A 938 -15.96 29.58 -49.36
C GLY A 938 -16.08 29.13 -47.91
N ARG A 939 -15.01 29.22 -47.12
CA ARG A 939 -15.06 29.62 -45.69
C ARG A 939 -13.72 29.61 -44.97
N GLY A 940 -12.87 28.67 -45.34
CA GLY A 940 -11.85 28.09 -44.46
C GLY A 940 -11.27 26.86 -45.12
N ASP A 941 -9.94 26.81 -45.19
CA ASP A 941 -9.15 25.96 -46.09
C ASP A 941 -9.24 26.43 -47.56
N ASN A 942 -8.30 26.01 -48.40
CA ASN A 942 -7.97 26.64 -49.68
C ASN A 942 -9.01 26.31 -50.77
N ASP A 943 -9.94 27.22 -51.02
CA ASP A 943 -11.07 27.04 -51.93
C ASP A 943 -10.74 27.38 -53.40
N THR A 944 -11.52 26.83 -54.34
CA THR A 944 -11.51 27.25 -55.76
C THR A 944 -12.93 27.61 -56.22
N ILE A 945 -13.16 28.89 -56.54
CA ILE A 945 -14.51 29.45 -56.75
C ILE A 945 -14.62 30.12 -58.13
N GLU A 946 -15.43 29.55 -59.03
CA GLU A 946 -15.91 30.23 -60.25
C GLU A 946 -17.34 30.78 -60.04
N GLY A 947 -17.56 32.10 -60.14
CA GLY A 947 -18.91 32.71 -60.13
C GLY A 947 -19.74 32.21 -61.32
N GLY A 948 -19.43 32.73 -62.51
CA GLY A 948 -19.66 32.05 -63.77
C GLY A 948 -20.21 32.95 -64.87
N ARG A 949 -21.35 33.62 -64.62
CA ARG A 949 -22.07 34.48 -65.59
C ARG A 949 -23.15 35.33 -64.90
N GLY A 950 -22.76 36.53 -64.46
CA GLY A 950 -23.68 37.62 -64.07
C GLY A 950 -22.93 38.78 -63.44
N GLY A 951 -23.35 39.24 -62.26
CA GLY A 951 -22.55 40.08 -61.37
C GLY A 951 -22.58 39.52 -59.96
N ASP A 952 -21.52 38.81 -59.59
CA ASP A 952 -21.47 37.92 -58.43
C ASP A 952 -20.86 38.62 -57.20
N ASP A 953 -21.11 38.10 -56.00
CA ASP A 953 -20.53 38.58 -54.75
C ASP A 953 -19.83 37.41 -54.05
N ILE A 954 -18.55 37.24 -54.39
CA ILE A 954 -17.69 36.13 -53.99
C ILE A 954 -16.87 36.54 -52.76
N ARG A 955 -16.71 35.59 -51.83
CA ARG A 955 -15.67 35.58 -50.82
C ARG A 955 -15.03 34.19 -50.81
N GLY A 956 -13.71 34.13 -50.65
CA GLY A 956 -13.00 32.95 -50.15
C GLY A 956 -13.34 32.71 -48.69
N ALA A 957 -12.36 32.74 -47.78
CA ALA A 957 -12.39 33.60 -46.58
C ALA A 957 -11.21 33.42 -45.60
N ALA A 958 -10.51 32.29 -45.65
CA ALA A 958 -9.34 31.96 -44.83
C ALA A 958 -8.66 30.70 -45.37
N GLY A 959 -7.44 30.83 -45.87
CA GLY A 959 -6.80 29.86 -46.78
C GLY A 959 -6.35 30.56 -48.05
N ASP A 960 -5.50 29.91 -48.85
CA ASP A 960 -4.98 30.49 -50.10
C ASP A 960 -5.98 30.24 -51.24
N ASP A 961 -6.98 31.11 -51.40
CA ASP A 961 -8.14 30.88 -52.25
C ASP A 961 -7.93 31.26 -53.73
N VAL A 962 -8.50 30.47 -54.65
CA VAL A 962 -8.48 30.76 -56.09
C VAL A 962 -9.84 31.23 -56.56
N LEU A 963 -10.01 32.54 -56.72
CA LEU A 963 -11.30 33.20 -56.95
C LEU A 963 -11.42 33.76 -58.36
N ALA A 964 -12.51 33.46 -59.08
CA ALA A 964 -12.76 33.98 -60.42
C ALA A 964 -14.23 34.34 -60.66
N ALA A 965 -14.51 35.55 -61.16
CA ALA A 965 -15.89 35.93 -61.49
C ALA A 965 -16.39 35.25 -62.77
N ASP A 966 -15.63 35.37 -63.86
CA ASP A 966 -15.87 34.65 -65.11
C ASP A 966 -15.02 33.37 -65.14
N ARG A 967 -15.49 32.33 -65.84
CA ARG A 967 -14.72 31.07 -66.02
C ARG A 967 -13.31 31.33 -66.53
N VAL A 968 -12.31 30.72 -65.89
CA VAL A 968 -10.88 30.98 -66.15
C VAL A 968 -10.49 30.67 -67.62
N ASP A 969 -11.24 29.79 -68.28
CA ASP A 969 -11.01 29.36 -69.68
C ASP A 969 -11.56 30.30 -70.77
N ARG A 970 -12.42 31.30 -70.47
CA ARG A 970 -13.13 32.10 -71.50
C ARG A 970 -13.17 33.62 -71.28
N PHE A 971 -12.26 34.30 -71.97
CA PHE A 971 -12.17 35.76 -72.13
C PHE A 971 -13.26 36.43 -73.02
N ASP A 972 -14.34 35.74 -73.42
CA ASP A 972 -15.29 36.24 -74.44
C ASP A 972 -16.72 36.54 -73.97
N ASP A 973 -16.98 36.52 -72.65
CA ASP A 973 -18.33 36.65 -72.11
C ASP A 973 -18.79 38.10 -71.85
N PHE A 974 -19.33 38.76 -72.89
CA PHE A 974 -19.83 40.14 -72.81
C PHE A 974 -21.27 40.30 -72.23
N ASP A 975 -21.83 39.29 -71.56
CA ASP A 975 -23.03 39.46 -70.72
C ASP A 975 -22.70 39.40 -69.22
N GLY A 976 -23.58 39.98 -68.37
CA GLY A 976 -23.35 40.17 -66.94
C GLY A 976 -23.35 41.64 -66.47
N THR A 977 -23.04 41.84 -65.18
CA THR A 977 -22.71 43.12 -64.53
C THR A 977 -21.37 42.96 -63.81
N PHE A 978 -20.88 43.97 -63.09
CA PHE A 978 -19.65 43.82 -62.31
C PHE A 978 -19.84 42.87 -61.12
N SER A 979 -18.78 42.16 -60.78
CA SER A 979 -18.68 41.28 -59.61
C SER A 979 -17.90 41.94 -58.48
N ARG A 980 -18.02 41.38 -57.27
CA ARG A 980 -17.17 41.66 -56.12
C ARG A 980 -16.46 40.38 -55.75
N LEU A 981 -15.15 40.48 -55.57
CA LEU A 981 -14.31 39.39 -55.08
C LEU A 981 -13.60 39.89 -53.83
N ARG A 982 -13.52 39.01 -52.84
CA ARG A 982 -12.75 39.18 -51.60
C ARG A 982 -12.03 37.87 -51.38
N GLY A 983 -10.73 37.93 -51.14
CA GLY A 983 -9.97 36.84 -50.56
C GLY A 983 -10.38 36.62 -49.10
N GLY A 984 -9.41 36.63 -48.20
CA GLY A 984 -9.69 36.61 -46.78
C GLY A 984 -8.50 36.90 -45.88
N SER A 985 -7.60 35.92 -45.85
CA SER A 985 -6.36 35.82 -45.08
C SER A 985 -5.71 34.49 -45.50
N GLY A 986 -4.49 34.54 -46.04
CA GLY A 986 -3.92 33.53 -46.94
C GLY A 986 -3.56 34.16 -48.28
N ASP A 987 -2.65 33.55 -49.04
CA ASP A 987 -2.05 34.17 -50.24
C ASP A 987 -2.98 34.03 -51.47
N ASP A 988 -4.07 34.82 -51.51
CA ASP A 988 -5.17 34.61 -52.46
C ASP A 988 -4.82 34.95 -53.93
N THR A 989 -5.38 34.19 -54.88
CA THR A 989 -5.27 34.46 -56.33
C THR A 989 -6.63 34.83 -56.93
N ILE A 990 -6.83 36.11 -57.25
CA ILE A 990 -8.14 36.66 -57.62
C ILE A 990 -8.18 37.17 -59.07
N PHE A 991 -9.19 36.72 -59.81
CA PHE A 991 -9.41 37.05 -61.22
C PHE A 991 -10.71 37.84 -61.45
N GLY A 992 -10.57 39.13 -61.77
CA GLY A 992 -11.67 40.10 -62.00
C GLY A 992 -12.64 39.67 -63.09
N GLY A 993 -12.22 39.69 -64.36
CA GLY A 993 -12.99 39.06 -65.44
C GLY A 993 -12.96 39.84 -66.75
N SER A 994 -14.05 40.56 -67.00
CA SER A 994 -14.28 41.31 -68.25
C SER A 994 -15.27 42.47 -68.11
N LYS A 995 -15.52 42.93 -66.88
CA LYS A 995 -16.49 43.98 -66.50
C LYS A 995 -15.78 45.05 -65.66
N ASP A 996 -16.51 46.02 -65.11
CA ASP A 996 -15.93 47.09 -64.28
C ASP A 996 -15.83 46.61 -62.82
N ASP A 997 -14.93 45.66 -62.54
CA ASP A 997 -14.99 44.75 -61.39
C ASP A 997 -14.38 45.32 -60.10
N ILE A 998 -14.77 44.77 -58.94
CA ILE A 998 -14.24 45.14 -57.62
C ILE A 998 -13.50 43.95 -57.00
N ILE A 999 -12.18 44.04 -56.96
CA ILE A 999 -11.30 43.08 -56.29
C ILE A 999 -10.84 43.68 -54.96
N ASN A 1000 -10.99 42.91 -53.90
CA ASN A 1000 -10.30 43.08 -52.64
C ASN A 1000 -9.49 41.80 -52.41
N GLY A 1001 -8.21 41.90 -52.06
CA GLY A 1001 -7.43 40.78 -51.54
C GLY A 1001 -7.92 40.41 -50.15
N GLN A 1002 -7.11 40.60 -49.11
CA GLN A 1002 -7.54 41.30 -47.88
C GLN A 1002 -6.41 41.47 -46.85
N ALA A 1003 -5.62 40.41 -46.69
CA ALA A 1003 -4.55 40.25 -45.72
C ALA A 1003 -3.69 39.07 -46.20
N ASP A 1004 -2.38 39.14 -45.95
CA ASP A 1004 -1.36 38.23 -46.49
C ASP A 1004 -1.13 38.49 -48.01
N ASP A 1005 -0.24 37.76 -48.71
CA ASP A 1005 0.44 38.27 -49.91
C ASP A 1005 -0.32 37.99 -51.25
N ASP A 1006 -1.28 38.86 -51.58
CA ASP A 1006 -2.28 38.64 -52.64
C ASP A 1006 -1.80 38.77 -54.12
N LEU A 1007 -2.36 37.97 -55.05
CA LEU A 1007 -2.23 38.10 -56.51
C LEU A 1007 -3.54 38.51 -57.20
N LEU A 1008 -3.65 39.80 -57.57
CA LEU A 1008 -4.92 40.44 -57.94
C LEU A 1008 -4.98 40.90 -59.40
N LEU A 1009 -5.81 40.24 -60.21
CA LEU A 1009 -5.77 40.29 -61.67
C LEU A 1009 -7.13 40.71 -62.28
N GLY A 1010 -7.33 42.01 -62.54
CA GLY A 1010 -8.56 42.57 -63.13
C GLY A 1010 -8.87 42.05 -64.55
N LYS A 1011 -7.82 41.85 -65.35
CA LYS A 1011 -7.81 41.40 -66.77
C LYS A 1011 -8.34 42.42 -67.79
N GLY A 1012 -9.45 43.11 -67.53
CA GLY A 1012 -9.92 44.13 -68.45
C GLY A 1012 -11.34 44.63 -68.21
N GLY A 1013 -11.43 45.92 -67.93
CA GLY A 1013 -12.61 46.52 -67.33
C GLY A 1013 -12.46 48.03 -67.16
N HIS A 1014 -12.91 48.51 -66.01
CA HIS A 1014 -12.59 49.80 -65.38
C HIS A 1014 -12.52 49.54 -63.87
N ASP A 1015 -11.50 48.79 -63.49
CA ASP A 1015 -11.50 47.95 -62.29
C ASP A 1015 -11.08 48.73 -61.03
N LEU A 1016 -11.54 48.26 -59.87
CA LEU A 1016 -11.06 48.70 -58.56
C LEU A 1016 -10.40 47.51 -57.87
N ILE A 1017 -9.07 47.54 -57.80
CA ILE A 1017 -8.25 46.52 -57.14
C ILE A 1017 -7.65 47.12 -55.87
N ILE A 1018 -7.78 46.39 -54.77
CA ILE A 1018 -7.32 46.81 -53.43
C ILE A 1018 -6.74 45.56 -52.73
N GLY A 1019 -5.44 45.50 -52.44
CA GLY A 1019 -4.88 44.35 -51.71
C GLY A 1019 -4.97 44.49 -50.18
N ASN A 1020 -4.75 45.71 -49.67
CA ASN A 1020 -4.85 46.17 -48.28
C ASN A 1020 -3.63 45.87 -47.39
N ALA A 1021 -3.20 44.61 -47.20
CA ALA A 1021 -2.28 44.26 -46.11
C ALA A 1021 -1.42 42.99 -46.37
N GLY A 1022 -0.52 43.10 -47.35
CA GLY A 1022 0.51 42.11 -47.71
C GLY A 1022 1.51 42.77 -48.67
N ASP A 1023 2.51 42.05 -49.17
CA ASP A 1023 3.39 42.49 -50.27
C ASP A 1023 2.70 42.26 -51.65
N ASP A 1024 1.52 42.87 -51.82
CA ASP A 1024 0.52 42.57 -52.85
C ASP A 1024 1.02 42.71 -54.31
N THR A 1025 0.54 41.87 -55.23
CA THR A 1025 0.78 42.00 -56.69
C THR A 1025 -0.50 42.32 -57.47
N LEU A 1026 -0.57 43.52 -58.06
CA LEU A 1026 -1.77 44.07 -58.71
C LEU A 1026 -1.60 44.28 -60.23
N ASN A 1027 -2.51 43.72 -61.04
CA ASN A 1027 -2.56 43.92 -62.49
C ASN A 1027 -3.99 44.27 -62.97
N GLY A 1028 -4.19 45.52 -63.41
CA GLY A 1028 -5.50 45.98 -63.94
C GLY A 1028 -5.87 45.43 -65.32
N GLY A 1029 -4.90 44.95 -66.10
CA GLY A 1029 -5.14 44.46 -67.47
C GLY A 1029 -5.38 45.58 -68.48
N VAL A 1030 -6.62 45.76 -68.97
CA VAL A 1030 -6.93 46.88 -69.89
C VAL A 1030 -8.16 47.67 -69.43
N GLY A 1031 -7.97 48.91 -69.01
CA GLY A 1031 -9.10 49.72 -68.55
C GLY A 1031 -8.76 51.18 -68.26
N ASN A 1032 -9.17 51.68 -67.10
CA ASN A 1032 -8.75 52.98 -66.57
C ASN A 1032 -8.79 52.82 -65.05
N ASP A 1033 -7.90 51.97 -64.58
CA ASP A 1033 -8.17 51.14 -63.43
C ASP A 1033 -7.70 51.84 -62.16
N THR A 1034 -8.13 51.36 -60.99
CA THR A 1034 -7.75 51.93 -59.70
C THR A 1034 -7.06 50.85 -58.89
N LEU A 1035 -5.74 50.83 -58.94
CA LEU A 1035 -4.88 49.92 -58.20
C LEU A 1035 -4.48 50.55 -56.87
N ARG A 1036 -4.63 49.78 -55.79
CA ARG A 1036 -4.10 50.12 -54.47
C ARG A 1036 -3.60 48.84 -53.83
N GLY A 1037 -2.35 48.77 -53.42
CA GLY A 1037 -1.95 47.75 -52.45
C GLY A 1037 -2.47 48.17 -51.07
N GLY A 1038 -1.59 48.55 -50.14
CA GLY A 1038 -2.05 49.20 -48.92
C GLY A 1038 -0.97 49.49 -47.88
N ASP A 1039 -0.84 48.58 -46.92
CA ASP A 1039 0.14 48.56 -45.85
C ASP A 1039 1.10 47.37 -46.09
N GLY A 1040 2.07 47.55 -47.00
CA GLY A 1040 3.03 46.51 -47.42
C GLY A 1040 4.10 47.06 -48.37
N THR A 1041 4.62 46.21 -49.25
CA THR A 1041 5.63 46.53 -50.29
C THR A 1041 5.09 46.24 -51.70
N ASP A 1042 3.99 46.91 -52.04
CA ASP A 1042 3.10 46.45 -53.12
C ASP A 1042 3.69 46.64 -54.53
N THR A 1043 3.29 45.78 -55.47
CA THR A 1043 3.79 45.72 -56.85
C THR A 1043 2.69 45.90 -57.88
N ALA A 1044 2.78 46.92 -58.73
CA ALA A 1044 1.94 47.03 -59.93
C ALA A 1044 2.59 46.30 -61.13
N ASP A 1045 1.98 45.22 -61.58
CA ASP A 1045 2.42 44.43 -62.73
C ASP A 1045 1.76 44.90 -64.03
N TYR A 1046 2.60 45.29 -64.99
CA TYR A 1046 2.23 45.65 -66.36
C TYR A 1046 2.92 44.73 -67.41
N SER A 1047 3.50 43.60 -67.01
CA SER A 1047 4.34 42.76 -67.87
C SER A 1047 3.59 41.98 -68.98
N ASP A 1048 2.49 41.27 -68.67
CA ASP A 1048 1.63 40.57 -69.67
C ASP A 1048 0.31 41.32 -69.98
N LEU A 1049 0.41 42.60 -70.36
CA LEU A 1049 -0.70 43.39 -70.92
C LEU A 1049 -1.20 42.85 -72.29
N VAL A 1050 -1.79 41.65 -72.32
CA VAL A 1050 -2.09 40.92 -73.55
C VAL A 1050 -3.48 40.27 -73.57
N ILE A 1051 -4.48 41.02 -74.05
CA ILE A 1051 -5.74 40.42 -74.52
C ILE A 1051 -5.54 39.79 -75.91
N LYS A 1052 -5.35 38.46 -75.91
CA LYS A 1052 -5.13 37.59 -77.08
C LYS A 1052 -6.36 37.51 -77.99
N GLY A 1053 -6.62 38.57 -78.77
CA GLY A 1053 -7.56 38.55 -79.90
C GLY A 1053 -8.39 39.82 -80.12
N VAL A 1054 -8.44 40.73 -79.14
CA VAL A 1054 -9.36 41.89 -79.19
C VAL A 1054 -8.64 43.19 -79.59
N PHE A 1055 -7.61 43.61 -78.84
CA PHE A 1055 -6.99 44.94 -79.01
C PHE A 1055 -5.57 44.93 -79.58
N GLY A 1056 -4.92 43.76 -79.66
CA GLY A 1056 -3.54 43.62 -80.11
C GLY A 1056 -2.52 43.96 -79.01
N THR A 1057 -1.23 43.90 -79.34
CA THR A 1057 -0.17 44.18 -78.36
C THR A 1057 -0.22 45.64 -77.91
N VAL A 1058 0.08 45.86 -76.63
CA VAL A 1058 0.23 47.18 -76.01
C VAL A 1058 1.62 47.77 -76.34
N ALA A 1059 1.75 49.09 -76.24
CA ALA A 1059 2.98 49.87 -76.34
C ALA A 1059 3.39 50.38 -74.95
N GLY A 1060 4.69 50.67 -74.77
CA GLY A 1060 5.30 51.00 -73.49
C GLY A 1060 4.55 51.99 -72.59
N LEU A 1061 4.75 51.78 -71.30
CA LEU A 1061 4.16 52.42 -70.13
C LEU A 1061 4.76 53.83 -69.91
N ASP A 1062 3.95 54.79 -69.46
CA ASP A 1062 4.40 56.04 -68.84
C ASP A 1062 3.71 56.13 -67.48
N ILE A 1063 4.45 55.76 -66.43
CA ILE A 1063 3.98 55.62 -65.04
C ILE A 1063 4.76 56.55 -64.11
N ASN A 1064 4.05 57.06 -63.10
CA ASN A 1064 4.59 58.00 -62.13
C ASN A 1064 3.88 57.84 -60.78
N LEU A 1065 4.58 57.22 -59.83
CA LEU A 1065 4.08 56.93 -58.49
C LEU A 1065 3.87 58.24 -57.68
N ASP A 1066 4.75 59.23 -57.78
CA ASP A 1066 4.59 60.62 -57.27
C ASP A 1066 3.20 61.24 -57.50
N ARG A 1067 2.57 60.95 -58.66
CA ARG A 1067 1.22 61.48 -59.02
C ARG A 1067 0.14 60.42 -58.98
N GLY A 1068 0.49 59.21 -58.59
CA GLY A 1068 -0.35 58.03 -58.53
C GLY A 1068 -1.02 57.69 -59.85
N ARG A 1069 -0.26 57.62 -60.95
CA ARG A 1069 -0.79 57.44 -62.32
C ARG A 1069 0.08 56.57 -63.19
N ALA A 1070 -0.55 55.61 -63.85
CA ALA A 1070 -0.02 54.92 -65.02
C ALA A 1070 -0.74 55.38 -66.29
N SER A 1071 -0.10 55.18 -67.44
CA SER A 1071 -0.78 55.29 -68.74
C SER A 1071 -0.10 54.41 -69.79
N HIS A 1072 -0.91 53.71 -70.57
CA HIS A 1072 -0.47 52.79 -71.61
C HIS A 1072 -1.38 52.87 -72.84
N SER A 1073 -0.99 52.28 -73.97
CA SER A 1073 -1.75 52.43 -75.22
C SER A 1073 -1.63 51.24 -76.16
N SER A 1074 -2.64 51.00 -76.99
CA SER A 1074 -2.54 49.98 -78.04
C SER A 1074 -1.40 50.33 -79.02
N THR A 1075 -0.73 49.35 -79.63
CA THR A 1075 0.42 49.56 -80.56
C THR A 1075 0.16 50.50 -81.75
N ASN A 1076 -1.10 50.80 -82.06
CA ASN A 1076 -1.52 51.76 -83.09
C ASN A 1076 -2.00 53.12 -82.52
N ASN A 1077 -1.90 53.32 -81.21
CA ASN A 1077 -2.38 54.47 -80.43
C ASN A 1077 -3.86 54.81 -80.68
N ALA A 1078 -4.69 53.79 -80.95
CA ALA A 1078 -6.13 53.93 -81.17
C ALA A 1078 -6.94 53.92 -79.87
N LEU A 1079 -6.42 53.24 -78.83
CA LEU A 1079 -6.87 53.32 -77.45
C LEU A 1079 -5.70 53.78 -76.58
N THR A 1080 -6.04 54.55 -75.55
CA THR A 1080 -5.13 55.06 -74.51
C THR A 1080 -5.86 54.90 -73.19
N TRP A 1081 -5.20 54.20 -72.26
CA TRP A 1081 -5.71 53.82 -70.96
C TRP A 1081 -4.89 54.55 -69.89
N MET A 1082 -5.51 54.88 -68.75
CA MET A 1082 -4.91 55.74 -67.74
C MET A 1082 -5.45 55.41 -66.36
N ASP A 1083 -4.59 54.83 -65.54
CA ASP A 1083 -4.94 54.26 -64.25
C ASP A 1083 -4.64 55.23 -63.12
N VAL A 1084 -5.18 54.93 -61.95
CA VAL A 1084 -4.84 55.52 -60.67
C VAL A 1084 -4.15 54.43 -59.85
N VAL A 1085 -2.90 54.68 -59.48
CA VAL A 1085 -2.06 53.74 -58.71
C VAL A 1085 -1.69 54.45 -57.41
N THR A 1086 -2.00 53.89 -56.23
CA THR A 1086 -1.72 54.57 -54.94
C THR A 1086 -1.45 53.57 -53.83
N ASN A 1087 -0.40 53.79 -53.03
CA ASN A 1087 0.20 52.76 -52.17
C ASN A 1087 0.62 51.57 -53.05
N VAL A 1088 1.75 51.77 -53.73
CA VAL A 1088 2.48 50.82 -54.56
C VAL A 1088 3.91 51.30 -54.61
N GLU A 1089 4.85 50.43 -54.25
CA GLU A 1089 6.27 50.73 -54.14
C GLU A 1089 7.03 50.24 -55.37
N ASN A 1090 6.55 49.18 -55.99
CA ASN A 1090 7.24 48.44 -57.04
C ASN A 1090 6.47 48.45 -58.36
N VAL A 1091 7.18 48.41 -59.49
CA VAL A 1091 6.58 48.35 -60.83
C VAL A 1091 7.34 47.36 -61.71
N LEU A 1092 6.60 46.40 -62.28
CA LEU A 1092 7.07 45.57 -63.40
C LEU A 1092 6.58 46.18 -64.71
N GLY A 1093 7.52 46.66 -65.52
CA GLY A 1093 7.27 47.27 -66.82
C GLY A 1093 6.84 46.30 -67.92
N THR A 1094 6.66 46.84 -69.11
CA THR A 1094 6.37 46.09 -70.34
C THR A 1094 7.67 45.73 -71.08
N GLN A 1095 7.64 44.72 -71.95
CA GLN A 1095 8.77 44.34 -72.83
C GLN A 1095 9.05 45.38 -73.97
N ARG A 1096 8.93 46.68 -73.68
CA ARG A 1096 9.02 47.82 -74.61
C ARG A 1096 9.23 49.16 -73.89
N ASN A 1097 10.34 49.83 -74.18
CA ASN A 1097 10.53 51.30 -74.14
C ASN A 1097 9.57 52.08 -73.21
N ASP A 1098 9.65 51.79 -71.92
CA ASP A 1098 8.84 52.35 -70.86
C ASP A 1098 9.42 53.69 -70.35
N ARG A 1099 8.63 54.35 -69.49
CA ARG A 1099 9.02 55.50 -68.69
C ARG A 1099 8.60 55.27 -67.23
N LEU A 1100 9.61 54.83 -66.49
CA LEU A 1100 9.77 54.61 -65.05
C LEU A 1100 9.78 55.88 -64.19
N ILE A 1101 8.86 56.13 -63.25
CA ILE A 1101 9.08 57.19 -62.24
C ILE A 1101 8.53 56.78 -60.87
N GLY A 1102 9.42 56.71 -59.88
CA GLY A 1102 9.11 56.45 -58.47
C GLY A 1102 8.41 57.60 -57.72
N ASP A 1103 8.48 57.56 -56.38
CA ASP A 1103 7.99 58.59 -55.48
C ASP A 1103 9.08 59.06 -54.47
N GLU A 1104 8.73 59.32 -53.19
CA GLU A 1104 9.74 59.64 -52.14
C GLU A 1104 10.21 58.41 -51.34
N LYS A 1105 9.63 57.20 -51.56
CA LYS A 1105 10.00 55.92 -50.93
C LYS A 1105 11.20 55.26 -51.62
N ASP A 1106 11.55 54.05 -51.19
CA ASP A 1106 12.48 53.15 -51.88
C ASP A 1106 11.66 52.29 -52.87
N ASN A 1107 11.87 52.41 -54.18
CA ASN A 1107 11.07 51.69 -55.21
C ASN A 1107 11.86 50.60 -55.96
N LEU A 1108 11.24 49.46 -56.31
CA LEU A 1108 11.76 48.52 -57.32
C LEU A 1108 11.16 48.85 -58.70
N LEU A 1109 12.01 49.17 -59.68
CA LEU A 1109 11.57 49.54 -61.04
C LEU A 1109 12.27 48.66 -62.09
N ASP A 1110 11.50 47.82 -62.78
CA ASP A 1110 12.00 46.85 -63.77
C ASP A 1110 11.49 47.16 -65.18
N GLY A 1111 12.39 47.24 -66.16
CA GLY A 1111 12.09 47.49 -67.57
C GLY A 1111 11.77 46.24 -68.42
N GLN A 1112 11.99 45.02 -67.92
CA GLN A 1112 11.67 43.74 -68.60
C GLN A 1112 12.29 43.49 -70.01
N GLY A 1113 13.06 44.43 -70.57
CA GLY A 1113 14.05 44.22 -71.63
C GLY A 1113 13.59 44.35 -73.10
N GLU A 1114 14.49 44.90 -73.95
CA GLU A 1114 14.24 45.23 -75.37
C GLU A 1114 13.87 44.02 -76.27
N VAL A 1115 12.62 43.94 -76.78
CA VAL A 1115 12.19 42.97 -77.81
C VAL A 1115 12.15 43.54 -79.26
N GLY A 1116 12.97 44.56 -79.52
CA GLY A 1116 13.76 44.64 -80.75
C GLY A 1116 13.29 45.52 -81.93
N ARG A 1117 13.90 46.72 -82.00
CA ARG A 1117 14.12 47.57 -83.19
C ARG A 1117 12.92 48.15 -83.97
N ASN A 1118 11.68 47.81 -83.65
CA ASN A 1118 10.50 48.43 -84.29
C ASN A 1118 9.78 49.40 -83.35
N ASP A 1119 10.40 49.67 -82.21
CA ASP A 1119 9.73 50.12 -81.01
C ASP A 1119 9.56 51.64 -80.99
N ARG A 1120 8.61 52.06 -80.16
CA ARG A 1120 8.16 53.45 -80.13
C ARG A 1120 9.21 54.29 -79.42
N GLN A 1121 9.62 55.38 -80.05
CA GLN A 1121 10.53 56.33 -79.44
C GLN A 1121 9.87 56.99 -78.21
N THR A 1122 10.43 56.74 -77.03
CA THR A 1122 10.06 57.39 -75.78
C THR A 1122 10.55 58.83 -75.85
N THR A 1123 9.62 59.77 -75.70
CA THR A 1123 9.87 61.21 -75.85
C THR A 1123 9.49 61.95 -74.58
N PHE A 1124 10.46 62.60 -73.94
CA PHE A 1124 10.22 63.41 -72.75
C PHE A 1124 10.92 64.76 -72.86
N GLU A 1125 10.38 65.77 -72.18
CA GLU A 1125 10.99 67.09 -72.10
C GLU A 1125 11.88 67.17 -70.84
N GLY A 1126 13.13 67.63 -71.00
CA GLY A 1126 13.97 68.06 -69.88
C GLY A 1126 13.50 69.40 -69.31
N LEU A 1127 13.90 69.72 -68.08
CA LEU A 1127 13.46 70.94 -67.39
C LEU A 1127 14.02 72.24 -68.00
N ASP A 1128 15.02 72.14 -68.89
CA ASP A 1128 15.51 73.21 -69.75
C ASP A 1128 14.63 73.46 -71.00
N GLY A 1129 13.68 72.55 -71.28
CA GLY A 1129 12.85 72.52 -72.48
C GLY A 1129 13.44 71.73 -73.66
N THR A 1130 14.51 70.95 -73.45
CA THR A 1130 15.08 70.07 -74.47
C THR A 1130 14.32 68.75 -74.54
N THR A 1131 13.73 68.43 -75.70
CA THR A 1131 13.11 67.10 -75.93
C THR A 1131 14.18 66.04 -76.15
N TYR A 1132 14.15 64.98 -75.35
CA TYR A 1132 14.98 63.79 -75.51
C TYR A 1132 14.15 62.67 -76.15
N ASN A 1133 14.83 61.84 -76.94
CA ASN A 1133 14.24 60.92 -77.89
C ASN A 1133 15.02 59.59 -77.85
N VAL A 1134 14.66 58.71 -76.92
CA VAL A 1134 15.29 57.39 -76.71
C VAL A 1134 14.41 56.25 -77.23
N THR A 1135 14.95 55.05 -77.33
CA THR A 1135 14.28 53.88 -77.95
C THR A 1135 14.51 52.60 -77.14
N ALA A 1136 14.56 52.77 -75.82
CA ALA A 1136 14.88 51.80 -74.79
C ALA A 1136 14.33 52.38 -73.46
N ASP A 1137 14.52 51.70 -72.34
CA ASP A 1137 13.81 51.96 -71.09
C ASP A 1137 14.44 53.11 -70.28
N VAL A 1138 13.60 53.85 -69.53
CA VAL A 1138 13.98 55.14 -68.92
C VAL A 1138 13.41 55.31 -67.53
N VAL A 1139 14.28 55.61 -66.54
CA VAL A 1139 13.84 56.16 -65.23
C VAL A 1139 14.16 57.66 -65.13
N GLU A 1140 13.22 58.45 -64.61
CA GLU A 1140 13.34 59.91 -64.45
C GLU A 1140 13.34 60.37 -62.98
N TYR A 1141 14.42 61.04 -62.58
CA TYR A 1141 14.61 61.65 -61.26
C TYR A 1141 14.50 63.19 -61.32
N GLN A 1142 14.11 63.81 -60.20
CA GLN A 1142 14.12 65.28 -60.02
C GLN A 1142 15.35 65.70 -59.20
N GLY A 1143 16.26 66.45 -59.80
CA GLY A 1143 17.58 66.81 -59.28
C GLY A 1143 18.69 66.55 -60.31
N ASN A 1144 19.89 67.09 -60.10
CA ASN A 1144 21.02 66.87 -61.03
C ASN A 1144 21.68 65.52 -60.72
N LEU A 1145 22.34 64.87 -61.68
CA LEU A 1145 23.05 63.59 -61.46
C LEU A 1145 24.02 63.63 -60.25
N ALA A 1146 24.60 64.80 -59.95
CA ALA A 1146 25.51 64.99 -58.82
C ALA A 1146 24.84 65.06 -57.43
N ASP A 1147 23.50 65.08 -57.37
CA ASP A 1147 22.71 65.08 -56.13
C ASP A 1147 22.34 63.64 -55.67
N PHE A 1148 22.72 62.61 -56.45
CA PHE A 1148 22.43 61.18 -56.23
C PHE A 1148 23.70 60.34 -56.10
N SER A 1149 23.55 59.13 -55.56
CA SER A 1149 24.58 58.08 -55.52
C SER A 1149 24.10 56.85 -56.28
N LEU A 1150 24.95 56.29 -57.15
CA LEU A 1150 24.65 55.08 -57.93
C LEU A 1150 25.57 53.93 -57.50
N ALA A 1151 25.03 52.73 -57.33
CA ALA A 1151 25.80 51.55 -56.95
C ALA A 1151 25.25 50.25 -57.58
N GLY A 1152 26.10 49.51 -58.29
CA GLY A 1152 25.73 48.25 -58.94
C GLY A 1152 26.47 48.01 -60.25
N THR A 1153 25.73 47.57 -61.25
CA THR A 1153 26.16 47.30 -62.63
C THR A 1153 25.19 47.96 -63.61
N ALA A 1154 25.59 48.19 -64.87
CA ALA A 1154 24.74 48.90 -65.84
C ALA A 1154 23.33 48.29 -66.04
N ASP A 1155 23.20 46.97 -65.89
CA ASP A 1155 21.95 46.24 -66.11
C ASP A 1155 21.11 46.07 -64.81
N ASN A 1156 21.70 46.33 -63.64
CA ASN A 1156 21.14 46.07 -62.30
C ASN A 1156 21.86 46.96 -61.26
N PHE A 1157 21.20 47.98 -60.72
CA PHE A 1157 21.83 48.97 -59.83
C PHE A 1157 20.83 49.71 -58.93
N THR A 1158 21.32 50.34 -57.87
CA THR A 1158 20.53 51.26 -57.03
C THR A 1158 20.82 52.74 -57.30
N VAL A 1159 19.83 53.59 -57.05
CA VAL A 1159 19.92 55.05 -57.09
C VAL A 1159 19.44 55.62 -55.76
N THR A 1160 20.37 56.11 -54.92
CA THR A 1160 20.03 56.79 -53.66
C THR A 1160 19.97 58.29 -53.87
N GLY A 1161 18.84 58.91 -53.55
CA GLY A 1161 18.65 60.37 -53.56
C GLY A 1161 18.22 60.91 -52.19
N SER A 1162 18.35 62.22 -51.98
CA SER A 1162 17.97 62.83 -50.69
C SER A 1162 16.46 63.04 -50.49
N ASN A 1163 15.65 62.80 -51.52
CA ASN A 1163 14.17 62.94 -51.51
C ASN A 1163 13.48 61.86 -52.38
N THR A 1164 14.14 60.72 -52.64
CA THR A 1164 13.71 59.67 -53.61
C THR A 1164 14.26 58.29 -53.18
N GLY A 1165 14.15 57.99 -51.88
CA GLY A 1165 14.68 56.77 -51.27
C GLY A 1165 16.06 56.28 -51.74
N THR A 1166 16.18 54.95 -51.80
CA THR A 1166 17.15 54.15 -52.53
C THR A 1166 16.42 53.16 -53.43
N ASP A 1167 16.11 53.60 -54.64
CA ASP A 1167 15.48 52.74 -55.64
C ASP A 1167 16.42 51.63 -56.10
N THR A 1168 15.85 50.50 -56.50
CA THR A 1168 16.53 49.41 -57.21
C THR A 1168 16.00 49.30 -58.63
N LEU A 1169 16.90 49.38 -59.62
CA LEU A 1169 16.60 49.44 -61.05
C LEU A 1169 17.15 48.22 -61.77
N THR A 1170 16.27 47.56 -62.53
CA THR A 1170 16.53 46.34 -63.30
C THR A 1170 16.23 46.58 -64.78
N ASP A 1171 17.13 46.17 -65.68
CA ASP A 1171 16.99 46.27 -67.14
C ASP A 1171 16.58 47.68 -67.62
N ILE A 1172 17.30 48.71 -67.14
CA ILE A 1172 17.13 50.12 -67.54
C ILE A 1172 18.34 50.62 -68.35
N GLU A 1173 18.16 51.04 -69.60
CA GLU A 1173 19.26 51.61 -70.40
C GLU A 1173 19.56 53.09 -70.10
N PHE A 1174 18.57 53.89 -69.66
CA PHE A 1174 18.74 55.34 -69.50
C PHE A 1174 18.22 55.90 -68.17
N LEU A 1175 19.02 56.78 -67.58
CA LEU A 1175 18.59 57.66 -66.49
C LEU A 1175 18.44 59.10 -66.99
N LYS A 1176 17.38 59.77 -66.55
CA LYS A 1176 17.15 61.20 -66.74
C LYS A 1176 17.25 61.94 -65.40
N PHE A 1177 18.02 63.02 -65.40
CA PHE A 1177 18.16 64.00 -64.32
C PHE A 1177 17.91 65.41 -64.86
N ASP A 1178 17.83 66.42 -63.99
CA ASP A 1178 17.66 67.85 -64.33
C ASP A 1178 18.71 68.36 -65.33
N ASP A 1179 19.93 67.83 -65.25
CA ASP A 1179 21.10 68.26 -66.01
C ASP A 1179 21.41 67.40 -67.26
N GLY A 1180 20.69 66.30 -67.49
CA GLY A 1180 20.87 65.50 -68.71
C GLY A 1180 20.18 64.14 -68.73
N VAL A 1181 20.46 63.40 -69.81
CA VAL A 1181 20.10 62.00 -69.99
C VAL A 1181 21.37 61.21 -70.23
N PHE A 1182 21.52 60.12 -69.49
CA PHE A 1182 22.75 59.35 -69.41
C PHE A 1182 22.42 57.87 -69.67
N ALA A 1183 23.21 57.21 -70.51
CA ALA A 1183 23.12 55.76 -70.64
C ALA A 1183 23.72 55.13 -69.38
N THR A 1184 23.08 54.11 -68.80
CA THR A 1184 23.58 53.40 -67.61
C THR A 1184 24.96 52.79 -67.86
N SER A 1185 25.18 52.27 -69.07
CA SER A 1185 26.48 51.80 -69.56
C SER A 1185 27.59 52.86 -69.74
N ASP A 1186 27.29 54.16 -69.58
CA ASP A 1186 28.28 55.26 -69.49
C ASP A 1186 28.48 55.77 -68.04
N LEU A 1187 27.70 55.27 -67.06
CA LEU A 1187 27.74 55.70 -65.64
C LEU A 1187 28.52 54.75 -64.72
N PHE A 1188 28.66 53.47 -65.08
CA PHE A 1188 29.34 52.41 -64.30
C PHE A 1188 30.68 51.97 -64.92
#